data_AF-A0A971TTI8-F1
#
_entry.id   AF-A0A971TTI8-F1
#
_cell.length_a   1.000
_cell.length_b   1.000
_cell.length_c   1.000
_cell.angle_alpha   90.00
_cell.angle_beta   90.00
_cell.angle_gamma   90.00
#
_symmetry.space_group_name_H-M   'P 1'
#
loop_
_entity.id
_entity.type
_entity.pdbx_description
1 polymer ?
#
loop_
_entity_poly.entity_id
_entity_poly.type
_entity_poly.pdbx_seq_one_letter_code
_entity_poly.pdbx_strand_id
1 'polypeptide(L)'
;MKKRLSILSIGLLLANAAMGGVTNYVSLSGSHISPFSSWSTAATNIQAAVDAEGDTVVVSNGTYRLNKVLSIPAEHIVLSLNGAEETVIDGMDAVRCVQMNGSEMRGFTVAHGYALGGSAISLDQKHGAGIHAEGSTITSCIIRNNFSSGKMGAGLYATGCTIINCVFQDNQTANAISYDNHGWERSTPGKGAGIYCSDTLVEDCLFRRNFSQYGGGIYAIGFSEIKRCRIEKNQAKYGGGVYTETGALMEQSHIANNRAEFGGGIYINRGGTFRNCFIHANRAVPVPTVSTGESIFSPTPIFFALTTAETTNTTGGAAYMVGAGTIESCTLTGNRADNDGVGSIQLESSFDSPADSVIQNCIIWDNEGAAFPPDLSGATLLHNSVEDPQLIDPESALLAATSPCIDSGTNQTWMADAKDFFGNERIQNRVDIGACENSSQAVDFLASPAVGLAPLTVQFNALFSGTNADERYVEWDFENDGTIDAAGWGAVSVSHEYQETGTYSTALYAGGTCIQNDLIEVLPPVKADFVAHSQIAAAPARISFYDRSLYQPQFWSWDFNEDGQIDSTNSSSTYWFEEPGIYTASLTVSNHFGAGGSSSDTQTYTITILPPVIAHFSASPAVVQPGETVHFIDESENDPTAWNWSFGEDGATTNSQHVHFAYAEPGWKSVTLTTSNALSFSSFTEKRAVRVLAPTPIHYVSAAGSHTPPFTSWATAATNIQAAIDASETPDTILIASGTYTSPGVARNGTNVFVLDKDVEIWGEPGTVIDGQGMMRGACLLNGMARNLIFKNGVASTIEGVENSGRGGGVWLENAELVSCLISENHAELKGGGVYTFGGTIKNCTIADNSADEQAGGLLADVFIDIPMMGTSPIRIVGESLVRNSIIQQNEAPAYANYFDKNRWLFPSSSPPTYSACCLNPLPIGGTGNMTNSPAFRADGDYRLSPDSPCINSGSNQRWMSGSIDLDQKPRILYGTVDMGAYEFFESLTITHFSAGNAQSTWTTLPGAVYQLQACDDLSTAEWVNIGSPVTATTTELSASDSTAADHRFYRVILTEWPAEEE
;
A
#
# COMPACT_ATOMS: atom_id res chain seq x y z
N MET A 1 53.81 24.66 21.21
CA MET A 1 53.52 26.08 21.51
C MET A 1 52.41 26.59 20.59
N LYS A 2 51.16 26.42 21.01
CA LYS A 2 49.94 27.20 20.69
C LYS A 2 48.86 26.64 21.63
N LYS A 3 48.09 27.55 22.23
CA LYS A 3 47.55 27.50 23.60
C LYS A 3 46.56 26.34 23.86
N ARG A 4 46.82 25.60 24.95
CA ARG A 4 45.81 24.82 25.70
C ARG A 4 44.91 25.83 26.43
N LEU A 5 43.60 25.76 26.23
CA LEU A 5 42.62 26.40 27.10
C LEU A 5 41.91 25.29 27.86
N SER A 6 42.20 25.21 29.16
CA SER A 6 41.51 24.40 30.15
C SER A 6 40.10 24.96 30.38
N ILE A 7 39.05 24.14 30.27
CA ILE A 7 37.72 24.47 30.77
C ILE A 7 37.36 23.44 31.83
N LEU A 8 37.42 23.90 33.08
CA LEU A 8 36.86 23.25 34.25
C LEU A 8 35.93 24.31 34.87
N SER A 9 34.63 24.23 34.65
CA SER A 9 33.60 24.79 35.53
C SER A 9 32.21 24.34 35.08
N ILE A 10 31.59 23.52 35.92
CA ILE A 10 30.14 23.32 35.98
C ILE A 10 29.50 24.68 36.26
N GLY A 11 28.61 25.09 35.37
CA GLY A 11 27.85 26.33 35.47
C GLY A 11 26.66 26.25 34.52
N LEU A 12 25.50 25.90 35.09
CA LEU A 12 24.19 26.07 34.48
C LEU A 12 24.08 27.53 33.98
N LEU A 13 24.25 27.74 32.68
CA LEU A 13 24.06 29.04 32.03
C LEU A 13 23.45 28.81 30.66
N LEU A 14 22.13 29.05 30.60
CA LEU A 14 21.50 29.73 29.47
C LEU A 14 22.30 31.01 29.19
N ALA A 15 23.34 30.92 28.37
CA ALA A 15 24.08 32.06 27.87
C ALA A 15 24.20 31.92 26.36
N ASN A 16 23.43 32.76 25.67
CA ASN A 16 23.59 33.17 24.29
C ASN A 16 25.07 33.11 23.85
N ALA A 17 25.45 32.05 23.16
CA ALA A 17 26.53 32.12 22.20
C ALA A 17 25.95 32.74 20.92
N ALA A 18 25.93 34.07 20.89
CA ALA A 18 25.74 34.82 19.66
C ALA A 18 26.92 34.54 18.72
N MET A 19 26.73 33.65 17.76
CA MET A 19 27.21 33.87 16.40
C MET A 19 25.97 34.19 15.58
N GLY A 20 25.98 35.32 14.88
CA GLY A 20 24.83 35.88 14.16
C GLY A 20 24.45 35.10 12.91
N GLY A 21 24.19 33.80 13.07
CA GLY A 21 23.69 32.90 12.04
C GLY A 21 22.16 32.92 11.99
N VAL A 22 21.60 32.68 10.81
CA VAL A 22 20.15 32.57 10.61
C VAL A 22 19.67 31.26 11.26
N THR A 23 18.59 31.31 12.05
CA THR A 23 17.98 30.13 12.68
C THR A 23 16.72 29.72 11.93
N ASN A 24 16.66 28.43 11.56
CA ASN A 24 15.52 27.81 10.90
C ASN A 24 14.78 26.90 11.88
N TYR A 25 13.45 26.90 11.80
CA TYR A 25 12.58 26.14 12.69
C TYR A 25 11.92 24.97 11.95
N VAL A 26 11.77 23.83 12.63
CA VAL A 26 11.15 22.62 12.10
C VAL A 26 10.02 22.16 13.00
N SER A 27 8.83 21.98 12.45
CA SER A 27 7.67 21.45 13.16
C SER A 27 6.75 20.68 12.23
N LEU A 28 6.25 19.52 12.67
CA LEU A 28 5.29 18.70 11.91
C LEU A 28 4.02 19.47 11.50
N SER A 29 3.65 20.52 12.23
CA SER A 29 2.50 21.40 11.94
C SER A 29 2.87 22.75 11.31
N GLY A 30 4.12 22.94 10.89
CA GLY A 30 4.59 24.18 10.26
C GLY A 30 3.95 24.43 8.89
N SER A 31 3.87 25.69 8.45
CA SER A 31 3.29 26.03 7.14
C SER A 31 4.22 25.74 5.95
N HIS A 32 5.44 25.28 6.20
CA HIS A 32 6.45 24.97 5.18
C HIS A 32 6.80 26.16 4.27
N ILE A 33 7.02 27.35 4.85
CA ILE A 33 7.33 28.57 4.08
C ILE A 33 8.78 29.00 4.34
N SER A 34 9.62 28.87 3.31
CA SER A 34 11.00 29.39 3.32
C SER A 34 11.00 30.91 3.59
N PRO A 35 11.89 31.46 4.43
CA PRO A 35 13.14 30.88 4.94
C PRO A 35 13.01 30.10 6.26
N PHE A 36 11.80 29.71 6.70
CA PHE A 36 11.61 28.93 7.94
C PHE A 36 12.08 29.64 9.22
N SER A 37 12.14 30.97 9.23
CA SER A 37 12.68 31.80 10.32
C SER A 37 11.79 31.96 11.56
N SER A 38 10.67 31.23 11.63
CA SER A 38 9.75 31.24 12.77
C SER A 38 8.98 29.92 12.88
N TRP A 39 8.41 29.63 14.06
CA TRP A 39 7.53 28.47 14.24
C TRP A 39 6.31 28.46 13.30
N SER A 40 5.72 29.62 13.01
CA SER A 40 4.57 29.71 12.09
C SER A 40 4.93 29.35 10.65
N THR A 41 6.15 29.69 10.23
CA THR A 41 6.66 29.41 8.89
C THR A 41 7.51 28.16 8.83
N ALA A 42 7.62 27.40 9.93
CA ALA A 42 8.56 26.31 10.10
C ALA A 42 8.48 25.27 8.96
N ALA A 43 9.63 24.69 8.64
CA ALA A 43 9.68 23.53 7.75
C ALA A 43 8.97 22.35 8.41
N THR A 44 8.29 21.53 7.61
CA THR A 44 7.64 20.31 8.10
C THR A 44 8.56 19.10 8.14
N ASN A 45 9.80 19.25 7.67
CA ASN A 45 10.85 18.24 7.75
C ASN A 45 12.22 18.90 7.99
N ILE A 46 13.13 18.15 8.61
CA ILE A 46 14.43 18.67 9.06
C ILE A 46 15.32 19.02 7.87
N GLN A 47 15.33 18.20 6.81
CA GLN A 47 16.19 18.42 5.65
C GLN A 47 15.89 19.76 4.97
N ALA A 48 14.62 20.15 4.83
CA ALA A 48 14.27 21.43 4.22
C ALA A 48 14.80 22.63 5.01
N ALA A 49 14.83 22.56 6.35
CA ALA A 49 15.41 23.62 7.18
C ALA A 49 16.95 23.64 7.13
N VAL A 50 17.58 22.48 6.98
CA VAL A 50 19.03 22.35 6.76
C VAL A 50 19.43 22.89 5.38
N ASP A 51 18.62 22.66 4.35
CA ASP A 51 18.89 23.11 2.98
C ASP A 51 18.64 24.63 2.79
N ALA A 52 17.95 25.27 3.74
CA ALA A 52 17.70 26.70 3.72
C ALA A 52 18.90 27.50 4.25
N GLU A 53 18.96 28.79 3.88
CA GLU A 53 20.02 29.69 4.36
C GLU A 53 19.95 29.81 5.90
N GLY A 54 20.94 29.23 6.61
CA GLY A 54 21.08 29.35 8.05
C GLY A 54 21.99 28.30 8.67
N ASP A 55 22.58 28.66 9.81
CA ASP A 55 23.62 27.87 10.48
C ASP A 55 23.04 26.99 11.61
N THR A 56 21.81 27.28 12.06
CA THR A 56 21.17 26.58 13.18
C THR A 56 19.76 26.15 12.85
N VAL A 57 19.43 24.90 13.16
CA VAL A 57 18.10 24.31 13.00
C VAL A 57 17.56 23.87 14.35
N VAL A 58 16.39 24.40 14.73
CA VAL A 58 15.70 24.03 15.98
C VAL A 58 14.44 23.22 15.65
N VAL A 59 14.33 22.05 16.24
CA VAL A 59 13.31 21.04 15.92
C VAL A 59 12.34 20.87 17.10
N SER A 60 11.04 21.03 16.87
CA SER A 60 10.02 20.78 17.91
C SER A 60 9.84 19.28 18.18
N ASN A 61 9.14 18.95 19.26
CA ASN A 61 8.80 17.57 19.62
C ASN A 61 8.06 16.85 18.48
N GLY A 62 8.21 15.52 18.46
CA GLY A 62 7.55 14.64 17.52
C GLY A 62 8.50 13.65 16.85
N THR A 63 7.91 12.76 16.04
CA THR A 63 8.63 11.75 15.27
C THR A 63 8.77 12.20 13.82
N TYR A 64 10.01 12.48 13.41
CA TYR A 64 10.39 12.88 12.07
C TYR A 64 10.82 11.65 11.29
N ARG A 65 9.86 11.07 10.55
CA ARG A 65 10.07 9.88 9.73
C ARG A 65 10.79 10.20 8.44
N LEU A 66 11.81 9.41 8.13
CA LEU A 66 12.68 9.63 6.99
C LEU A 66 12.32 8.70 5.84
N ASN A 67 12.14 9.27 4.65
CA ASN A 67 12.14 8.53 3.38
C ASN A 67 13.53 8.57 2.70
N LYS A 68 14.45 9.37 3.23
CA LYS A 68 15.82 9.57 2.76
C LYS A 68 16.69 10.00 3.95
N VAL A 69 17.98 9.66 3.88
CA VAL A 69 18.99 10.05 4.87
C VAL A 69 18.99 11.57 5.11
N LEU A 70 18.92 11.98 6.38
CA LEU A 70 19.11 13.37 6.80
C LEU A 70 20.60 13.72 6.68
N SER A 71 20.94 14.62 5.76
CA SER A 71 22.32 15.06 5.52
C SER A 71 22.55 16.42 6.17
N ILE A 72 23.41 16.46 7.19
CA ILE A 72 23.79 17.67 7.93
C ILE A 72 25.20 18.08 7.50
N PRO A 73 25.33 19.12 6.65
CA PRO A 73 26.62 19.59 6.15
C PRO A 73 27.42 20.29 7.25
N ALA A 74 28.69 20.58 6.95
CA ALA A 74 29.61 21.22 7.88
C ALA A 74 29.07 22.54 8.43
N GLU A 75 29.50 22.86 9.65
CA GLU A 75 29.20 24.10 10.37
C GLU A 75 27.74 24.26 10.83
N HIS A 76 26.85 23.33 10.47
CA HIS A 76 25.46 23.35 10.93
C HIS A 76 25.31 22.81 12.35
N ILE A 77 24.38 23.42 13.09
CA ILE A 77 23.97 22.98 14.43
C ILE A 77 22.50 22.59 14.39
N VAL A 78 22.18 21.33 14.72
CA VAL A 78 20.81 20.82 14.77
C VAL A 78 20.45 20.46 16.21
N LEU A 79 19.38 21.08 16.73
CA LEU A 79 19.00 21.02 18.14
C LEU A 79 17.55 20.58 18.28
N SER A 80 17.31 19.62 19.16
CA SER A 80 15.97 19.33 19.67
C SER A 80 15.57 20.40 20.69
N LEU A 81 14.32 20.85 20.63
CA LEU A 81 13.79 21.86 21.55
C LEU A 81 13.73 21.36 23.00
N ASN A 82 13.33 20.11 23.22
CA ASN A 82 13.04 19.55 24.55
C ASN A 82 13.78 18.24 24.85
N GLY A 83 14.86 17.95 24.13
CA GLY A 83 15.72 16.80 24.39
C GLY A 83 15.26 15.48 23.76
N ALA A 84 15.99 14.41 24.06
CA ALA A 84 15.96 13.16 23.30
C ALA A 84 14.70 12.32 23.52
N GLU A 85 14.05 12.47 24.67
CA GLU A 85 12.78 11.79 24.98
C GLU A 85 11.62 12.29 24.09
N GLU A 86 11.71 13.52 23.61
CA GLU A 86 10.60 14.23 22.97
C GLU A 86 10.73 14.34 21.45
N THR A 87 11.94 14.21 20.91
CA THR A 87 12.23 14.43 19.49
C THR A 87 12.95 13.23 18.89
N VAL A 88 12.26 12.53 17.98
CA VAL A 88 12.73 11.28 17.38
C VAL A 88 12.99 11.47 15.89
N ILE A 89 14.19 11.09 15.44
CA ILE A 89 14.52 10.90 14.02
C ILE A 89 14.43 9.40 13.73
N ASP A 90 13.52 9.02 12.84
CA ASP A 90 13.12 7.63 12.62
C ASP A 90 13.41 7.19 11.18
N GLY A 91 14.31 6.21 11.03
CA GLY A 91 14.72 5.64 9.75
C GLY A 91 13.76 4.58 9.19
N MET A 92 12.72 4.22 9.96
CA MET A 92 11.66 3.27 9.56
C MET A 92 12.17 1.92 9.06
N ASP A 93 13.30 1.45 9.58
CA ASP A 93 13.99 0.22 9.17
C ASP A 93 14.35 0.17 7.68
N ALA A 94 14.35 1.32 7.00
CA ALA A 94 14.50 1.40 5.55
C ALA A 94 15.70 2.24 5.11
N VAL A 95 16.09 3.25 5.89
CA VAL A 95 17.16 4.19 5.54
C VAL A 95 18.12 4.40 6.70
N ARG A 96 19.36 4.81 6.39
CA ARG A 96 20.22 5.45 7.38
C ARG A 96 19.53 6.70 7.90
N CYS A 97 19.55 6.94 9.20
CA CYS A 97 18.89 8.14 9.74
C CYS A 97 19.68 9.41 9.42
N VAL A 98 20.93 9.51 9.88
CA VAL A 98 21.69 10.77 9.82
C VAL A 98 23.08 10.58 9.21
N GLN A 99 23.46 11.51 8.34
CA GLN A 99 24.82 11.70 7.83
C GLN A 99 25.32 13.07 8.28
N MET A 100 26.49 13.12 8.93
CA MET A 100 27.10 14.34 9.46
C MET A 100 28.56 14.46 9.01
N ASN A 101 28.98 15.68 8.67
CA ASN A 101 30.37 15.99 8.34
C ASN A 101 30.72 17.38 8.91
N GLY A 102 31.51 17.45 9.97
CA GLY A 102 31.90 18.72 10.59
C GLY A 102 30.75 19.51 11.23
N SER A 103 29.71 18.83 11.74
CA SER A 103 28.48 19.45 12.26
C SER A 103 28.14 19.05 13.69
N GLU A 104 27.14 19.68 14.29
CA GLU A 104 26.71 19.45 15.68
C GLU A 104 25.24 18.99 15.75
N MET A 105 24.97 17.98 16.58
CA MET A 105 23.63 17.45 16.84
C MET A 105 23.40 17.21 18.33
N ARG A 106 22.27 17.69 18.86
CA ARG A 106 21.98 17.59 20.31
C ARG A 106 20.53 17.25 20.64
N GLY A 107 20.36 16.33 21.58
CA GLY A 107 19.06 16.10 22.22
C GLY A 107 18.07 15.29 21.38
N PHE A 108 18.50 14.35 20.55
CA PHE A 108 17.56 13.55 19.74
C PHE A 108 17.60 12.08 20.11
N THR A 109 16.46 11.41 19.97
CA THR A 109 16.44 9.97 19.74
C THR A 109 16.67 9.69 18.26
N VAL A 110 17.60 8.81 17.91
CA VAL A 110 17.82 8.29 16.56
C VAL A 110 17.54 6.80 16.55
N ALA A 111 16.49 6.39 15.83
CA ALA A 111 15.98 5.03 15.88
C ALA A 111 15.63 4.43 14.52
N HIS A 112 15.61 3.08 14.47
CA HIS A 112 15.22 2.26 13.32
C HIS A 112 16.00 2.62 12.04
N GLY A 113 17.27 2.99 12.20
CA GLY A 113 18.17 3.22 11.08
C GLY A 113 18.61 1.90 10.47
N TYR A 114 18.62 1.85 9.13
CA TYR A 114 19.00 0.65 8.38
C TYR A 114 20.10 0.93 7.36
N ALA A 115 21.20 0.17 7.45
CA ALA A 115 22.29 0.20 6.47
C ALA A 115 22.39 -1.13 5.70
N LEU A 116 22.25 -1.07 4.38
CA LEU A 116 22.36 -2.21 3.46
C LEU A 116 23.81 -2.71 3.30
N GLY A 117 23.95 -4.02 3.09
CA GLY A 117 25.19 -4.74 2.85
C GLY A 117 25.18 -5.34 1.44
N GLY A 118 26.31 -5.25 0.74
CA GLY A 118 26.48 -5.82 -0.60
C GLY A 118 27.73 -5.32 -1.33
N SER A 119 28.32 -6.13 -2.22
CA SER A 119 29.55 -5.79 -2.97
C SER A 119 29.37 -4.63 -3.96
N ALA A 120 28.14 -4.34 -4.40
CA ALA A 120 27.83 -3.36 -5.46
C ALA A 120 27.50 -1.94 -4.98
N ILE A 121 27.46 -1.67 -3.67
CA ILE A 121 27.17 -0.34 -3.10
C ILE A 121 28.46 0.33 -2.59
N SER A 122 28.49 1.68 -2.58
CA SER A 122 29.64 2.48 -2.15
C SER A 122 29.99 2.25 -0.68
N LEU A 123 31.25 2.46 -0.27
CA LEU A 123 31.69 2.22 1.12
C LEU A 123 30.91 3.09 2.12
N ASP A 124 30.64 4.34 1.75
CA ASP A 124 29.99 5.34 2.59
C ASP A 124 28.51 5.03 2.84
N GLN A 125 27.88 4.17 2.04
CA GLN A 125 26.50 3.71 2.22
C GLN A 125 26.37 2.51 3.16
N LYS A 126 27.49 1.96 3.67
CA LYS A 126 27.49 0.70 4.41
C LYS A 126 27.71 0.83 5.92
N HIS A 127 28.14 1.98 6.44
CA HIS A 127 28.42 2.21 7.86
C HIS A 127 27.37 3.11 8.51
N GLY A 128 27.23 3.10 9.84
CA GLY A 128 26.40 4.09 10.54
C GLY A 128 24.93 3.97 10.18
N ALA A 129 24.23 2.93 10.65
CA ALA A 129 22.82 2.75 10.31
C ALA A 129 21.93 3.82 10.97
N GLY A 130 22.14 4.09 12.26
CA GLY A 130 21.60 5.27 12.90
C GLY A 130 22.30 6.53 12.38
N ILE A 131 23.58 6.67 12.71
CA ILE A 131 24.36 7.87 12.39
C ILE A 131 25.69 7.49 11.73
N HIS A 132 26.02 8.16 10.64
CA HIS A 132 27.37 8.20 10.08
C HIS A 132 27.92 9.62 10.26
N ALA A 133 28.98 9.76 11.07
CA ALA A 133 29.58 11.03 11.41
C ALA A 133 31.09 11.07 11.15
N GLU A 134 31.54 12.17 10.55
CA GLU A 134 32.96 12.53 10.42
C GLU A 134 33.18 13.93 10.99
N GLY A 135 34.21 14.11 11.83
CA GLY A 135 34.58 15.42 12.37
C GLY A 135 33.49 16.14 13.17
N SER A 136 32.46 15.43 13.66
CA SER A 136 31.21 16.00 14.17
C SER A 136 31.06 15.86 15.69
N THR A 137 30.17 16.65 16.27
CA THR A 137 29.86 16.63 17.71
C THR A 137 28.43 16.15 17.96
N ILE A 138 28.26 15.13 18.80
CA ILE A 138 26.95 14.55 19.14
C ILE A 138 26.82 14.52 20.66
N THR A 139 25.79 15.16 21.21
CA THR A 139 25.60 15.21 22.67
C THR A 139 24.17 15.00 23.14
N SER A 140 24.00 14.36 24.29
CA SER A 140 22.68 14.19 24.92
C SER A 140 21.66 13.48 24.03
N CYS A 141 22.11 12.50 23.23
CA CYS A 141 21.28 11.76 22.28
C CYS A 141 21.06 10.31 22.74
N ILE A 142 19.94 9.73 22.31
CA ILE A 142 19.62 8.31 22.48
C ILE A 142 19.68 7.64 21.11
N ILE A 143 20.61 6.70 20.91
CA ILE A 143 20.80 5.98 19.66
C ILE A 143 20.38 4.53 19.90
N ARG A 144 19.19 4.16 19.39
CA ARG A 144 18.59 2.86 19.71
C ARG A 144 17.96 2.13 18.55
N ASN A 145 17.90 0.80 18.64
CA ASN A 145 17.21 -0.05 17.65
C ASN A 145 17.69 0.17 16.20
N ASN A 146 19.00 0.43 16.00
CA ASN A 146 19.55 0.58 14.65
C ASN A 146 20.21 -0.71 14.18
N PHE A 147 20.07 -1.01 12.89
CA PHE A 147 20.53 -2.26 12.30
C PHE A 147 21.44 -2.06 11.09
N SER A 148 22.65 -2.62 11.15
CA SER A 148 23.57 -2.67 10.00
C SER A 148 23.74 -4.09 9.50
N SER A 149 23.41 -4.34 8.23
CA SER A 149 23.42 -5.68 7.64
C SER A 149 24.82 -6.25 7.33
N GLY A 150 25.92 -5.57 7.66
CA GLY A 150 27.23 -6.18 7.38
C GLY A 150 28.51 -5.40 7.69
N LYS A 151 28.47 -4.26 8.38
CA LYS A 151 29.69 -3.47 8.61
C LYS A 151 29.78 -2.79 9.99
N MET A 152 30.03 -1.49 10.04
CA MET A 152 30.61 -0.79 11.18
C MET A 152 29.62 0.22 11.74
N GLY A 153 29.42 0.24 13.06
CA GLY A 153 28.63 1.26 13.74
C GLY A 153 27.14 1.16 13.44
N ALA A 154 26.44 0.17 13.98
CA ALA A 154 24.98 0.09 13.76
C ALA A 154 24.27 1.31 14.35
N GLY A 155 24.54 1.64 15.61
CA GLY A 155 24.14 2.91 16.21
C GLY A 155 24.88 4.07 15.56
N LEU A 156 26.21 4.11 15.73
CA LEU A 156 27.04 5.21 15.23
C LEU A 156 28.35 4.71 14.61
N TYR A 157 28.66 5.22 13.42
CA TYR A 157 30.00 5.20 12.86
C TYR A 157 30.62 6.60 13.01
N ALA A 158 31.75 6.68 13.72
CA ALA A 158 32.40 7.94 14.09
C ALA A 158 33.88 7.95 13.72
N THR A 159 34.31 8.97 12.97
CA THR A 159 35.72 9.24 12.69
C THR A 159 36.05 10.68 13.03
N GLY A 160 37.03 10.94 13.89
CA GLY A 160 37.39 12.30 14.30
C GLY A 160 36.30 13.05 15.08
N CYS A 161 35.37 12.34 15.73
CA CYS A 161 34.18 12.95 16.34
C CYS A 161 34.34 13.20 17.85
N THR A 162 33.40 13.93 18.44
CA THR A 162 33.23 14.10 19.90
C THR A 162 31.82 13.69 20.32
N ILE A 163 31.73 12.68 21.20
CA ILE A 163 30.47 12.06 21.63
C ILE A 163 30.37 12.17 23.16
N ILE A 164 29.36 12.87 23.67
CA ILE A 164 29.24 13.15 25.10
C ILE A 164 27.83 12.88 25.60
N ASN A 165 27.69 12.22 26.75
CA ASN A 165 26.40 12.03 27.41
C ASN A 165 25.35 11.39 26.48
N CYS A 166 25.73 10.35 25.75
CA CYS A 166 24.83 9.65 24.83
C CYS A 166 24.54 8.23 25.33
N VAL A 167 23.35 7.73 25.00
CA VAL A 167 22.93 6.36 25.29
C VAL A 167 22.87 5.57 24.00
N PHE A 168 23.61 4.46 23.94
CA PHE A 168 23.62 3.51 22.83
C PHE A 168 22.99 2.20 23.30
N GLN A 169 21.78 1.93 22.82
CA GLN A 169 20.97 0.84 23.35
C GLN A 169 20.36 -0.03 22.25
N ASP A 170 20.40 -1.35 22.41
CA ASP A 170 19.68 -2.29 21.54
C ASP A 170 20.04 -2.14 20.03
N ASN A 171 21.28 -1.74 19.71
CA ASN A 171 21.76 -1.65 18.31
C ASN A 171 22.43 -2.95 17.88
N GLN A 172 22.34 -3.27 16.58
CA GLN A 172 22.75 -4.57 16.07
C GLN A 172 23.47 -4.51 14.72
N THR A 173 24.60 -5.23 14.60
CA THR A 173 25.22 -5.53 13.30
C THR A 173 25.01 -7.00 12.94
N ALA A 174 24.68 -7.28 11.69
CA ALA A 174 24.62 -8.65 11.15
C ALA A 174 25.97 -9.12 10.59
N ASN A 175 26.06 -10.43 10.37
CA ASN A 175 27.17 -11.05 9.66
C ASN A 175 26.86 -11.07 8.15
N ALA A 176 27.54 -10.23 7.36
CA ALA A 176 27.38 -10.26 5.91
C ALA A 176 28.34 -11.26 5.23
N ILE A 177 27.79 -12.03 4.28
CA ILE A 177 28.56 -12.78 3.30
C ILE A 177 28.84 -11.85 2.11
N SER A 178 30.11 -11.58 1.79
CA SER A 178 30.52 -10.86 0.59
C SER A 178 31.27 -11.81 -0.35
N TYR A 179 30.78 -11.95 -1.59
CA TYR A 179 31.52 -12.60 -2.67
C TYR A 179 32.42 -11.58 -3.36
N ASP A 180 33.71 -11.90 -3.54
CA ASP A 180 34.58 -11.14 -4.42
C ASP A 180 34.43 -11.58 -5.89
N ASN A 181 35.00 -10.82 -6.83
CA ASN A 181 34.97 -11.14 -8.26
C ASN A 181 35.72 -12.43 -8.63
N HIS A 182 36.29 -13.15 -7.66
CA HIS A 182 36.96 -14.44 -7.83
C HIS A 182 36.15 -15.60 -7.25
N GLY A 183 34.95 -15.37 -6.72
CA GLY A 183 34.08 -16.40 -6.16
C GLY A 183 34.53 -16.91 -4.79
N TRP A 184 35.40 -16.17 -4.08
CA TRP A 184 35.77 -16.50 -2.70
C TRP A 184 34.82 -15.81 -1.73
N GLU A 185 34.31 -16.58 -0.78
CA GLU A 185 33.53 -16.07 0.35
C GLU A 185 34.46 -15.26 1.28
N ARG A 186 34.25 -13.96 1.36
CA ARG A 186 34.75 -13.14 2.47
C ARG A 186 33.57 -12.70 3.30
N SER A 187 33.42 -13.29 4.49
CA SER A 187 32.59 -12.66 5.52
C SER A 187 33.25 -11.34 5.91
N THR A 188 32.52 -10.22 5.77
CA THR A 188 32.94 -8.96 6.41
C THR A 188 32.18 -8.87 7.72
N PRO A 189 32.84 -9.10 8.85
CA PRO A 189 32.14 -9.20 10.12
C PRO A 189 31.65 -7.85 10.62
N GLY A 190 30.54 -7.85 11.35
CA GLY A 190 29.99 -6.66 12.01
C GLY A 190 30.92 -6.12 13.10
N LYS A 191 31.06 -4.79 13.20
CA LYS A 191 31.96 -4.12 14.16
C LYS A 191 31.26 -2.97 14.88
N GLY A 192 31.34 -2.95 16.21
CA GLY A 192 30.88 -1.83 17.04
C GLY A 192 29.40 -1.56 16.89
N ALA A 193 28.53 -2.41 17.45
CA ALA A 193 27.10 -2.25 17.22
C ALA A 193 26.54 -1.01 17.91
N GLY A 194 26.98 -0.69 19.13
CA GLY A 194 26.73 0.64 19.72
C GLY A 194 27.47 1.71 18.92
N ILE A 195 28.81 1.65 18.93
CA ILE A 195 29.67 2.58 18.19
C ILE A 195 30.88 1.87 17.57
N TYR A 196 31.19 2.27 16.33
CA TYR A 196 32.52 2.14 15.76
C TYR A 196 33.20 3.50 15.80
N CYS A 197 34.37 3.60 16.43
CA CYS A 197 35.08 4.86 16.61
C CYS A 197 36.55 4.81 16.17
N SER A 198 36.98 5.83 15.39
CA SER A 198 38.37 6.09 15.02
C SER A 198 38.73 7.54 15.36
N ASP A 199 39.86 7.76 16.04
CA ASP A 199 40.34 9.08 16.43
C ASP A 199 39.26 9.96 17.07
N THR A 200 38.39 9.35 17.87
CA THR A 200 37.15 9.94 18.39
C THR A 200 37.18 9.98 19.92
N LEU A 201 36.68 11.07 20.50
CA LEU A 201 36.44 11.19 21.94
C LEU A 201 35.03 10.71 22.27
N VAL A 202 34.91 9.78 23.22
CA VAL A 202 33.64 9.27 23.77
C VAL A 202 33.67 9.43 25.28
N GLU A 203 32.73 10.18 25.84
CA GLU A 203 32.78 10.58 27.24
C GLU A 203 31.39 10.53 27.90
N ASP A 204 31.32 10.03 29.13
CA ASP A 204 30.09 9.97 29.93
C ASP A 204 28.92 9.27 29.20
N CYS A 205 29.21 8.22 28.41
CA CYS A 205 28.22 7.51 27.60
C CYS A 205 27.86 6.14 28.18
N LEU A 206 26.62 5.72 27.93
CA LEU A 206 26.11 4.39 28.28
C LEU A 206 25.95 3.53 27.03
N PHE A 207 26.54 2.34 27.05
CA PHE A 207 26.41 1.32 26.01
C PHE A 207 25.78 0.08 26.61
N ARG A 208 24.51 -0.20 26.26
CA ARG A 208 23.81 -1.36 26.80
C ARG A 208 23.09 -2.22 25.77
N ARG A 209 23.18 -3.54 25.94
CA ARG A 209 22.45 -4.53 25.12
C ARG A 209 22.67 -4.41 23.61
N ASN A 210 23.86 -3.98 23.21
CA ASN A 210 24.23 -3.95 21.79
C ASN A 210 24.82 -5.29 21.35
N PHE A 211 24.59 -5.68 20.10
CA PHE A 211 24.98 -6.97 19.55
C PHE A 211 25.82 -6.85 18.28
N SER A 212 27.07 -7.32 18.34
CA SER A 212 28.02 -7.26 17.21
C SER A 212 28.77 -8.59 17.04
N GLN A 213 29.55 -8.74 15.97
CA GLN A 213 30.57 -9.80 15.96
C GLN A 213 31.85 -9.35 16.68
N TYR A 214 32.25 -8.09 16.48
CA TYR A 214 33.41 -7.49 17.13
C TYR A 214 32.96 -6.25 17.92
N GLY A 215 33.19 -6.22 19.22
CA GLY A 215 32.85 -5.07 20.07
C GLY A 215 31.34 -4.85 20.14
N GLY A 216 30.66 -5.56 21.05
CA GLY A 216 29.19 -5.47 21.16
C GLY A 216 28.76 -4.03 21.42
N GLY A 217 29.31 -3.41 22.45
CA GLY A 217 29.14 -1.98 22.71
C GLY A 217 30.03 -1.12 21.81
N ILE A 218 31.35 -1.31 21.90
CA ILE A 218 32.34 -0.40 21.32
C ILE A 218 33.37 -1.17 20.48
N TYR A 219 33.64 -0.69 19.26
CA TYR A 219 34.84 -1.03 18.49
C TYR A 219 35.68 0.22 18.31
N ALA A 220 36.86 0.27 18.94
CA ALA A 220 37.70 1.46 19.00
C ALA A 220 39.06 1.26 18.32
N ILE A 221 39.44 2.21 17.46
CA ILE A 221 40.74 2.26 16.78
C ILE A 221 41.36 3.65 16.77
N GLY A 222 42.62 3.72 16.31
CA GLY A 222 43.36 4.97 16.21
C GLY A 222 43.58 5.60 17.58
N PHE A 223 43.66 6.93 17.63
CA PHE A 223 43.79 7.67 18.88
C PHE A 223 42.44 7.95 19.56
N SER A 224 41.50 6.99 19.49
CA SER A 224 40.21 7.13 20.17
C SER A 224 40.38 7.12 21.68
N GLU A 225 39.70 8.03 22.37
CA GLU A 225 39.70 8.17 23.83
C GLU A 225 38.29 7.90 24.36
N ILE A 226 38.13 6.90 25.21
CA ILE A 226 36.85 6.53 25.83
C ILE A 226 36.96 6.72 27.34
N LYS A 227 36.14 7.60 27.92
CA LYS A 227 36.28 8.02 29.33
C LYS A 227 34.96 7.98 30.07
N ARG A 228 34.98 7.50 31.32
CA ARG A 228 33.81 7.51 32.23
C ARG A 228 32.55 6.94 31.60
N CYS A 229 32.72 5.90 30.78
CA CYS A 229 31.62 5.24 30.10
C CYS A 229 31.22 3.98 30.86
N ARG A 230 29.94 3.62 30.76
CA ARG A 230 29.40 2.35 31.25
C ARG A 230 29.05 1.46 30.08
N ILE A 231 29.61 0.26 30.05
CA ILE A 231 29.50 -0.70 28.95
C ILE A 231 28.98 -1.99 29.55
N GLU A 232 27.67 -2.20 29.44
CA GLU A 232 27.01 -3.27 30.15
C GLU A 232 26.08 -4.14 29.30
N LYS A 233 26.04 -5.43 29.62
CA LYS A 233 25.09 -6.38 29.02
C LYS A 233 25.17 -6.44 27.48
N ASN A 234 26.31 -6.05 26.90
CA ASN A 234 26.55 -6.15 25.47
C ASN A 234 27.04 -7.55 25.12
N GLN A 235 26.83 -7.94 23.87
CA GLN A 235 27.18 -9.26 23.40
C GLN A 235 27.93 -9.22 22.08
N ALA A 236 28.99 -10.02 21.98
CA ALA A 236 29.74 -10.18 20.74
C ALA A 236 30.35 -11.56 20.56
N LYS A 237 31.02 -11.82 19.43
CA LYS A 237 31.94 -12.96 19.31
C LYS A 237 33.31 -12.61 19.91
N TYR A 238 33.81 -11.42 19.61
CA TYR A 238 35.08 -10.89 20.11
C TYR A 238 34.85 -9.60 20.86
N GLY A 239 35.11 -9.58 22.17
CA GLY A 239 34.98 -8.37 22.98
C GLY A 239 33.53 -8.01 23.23
N GLY A 240 32.87 -8.67 24.19
CA GLY A 240 31.43 -8.51 24.43
C GLY A 240 31.06 -7.05 24.70
N GLY A 241 31.85 -6.37 25.54
CA GLY A 241 31.76 -4.93 25.75
C GLY A 241 32.55 -4.15 24.72
N VAL A 242 33.87 -4.37 24.70
CA VAL A 242 34.83 -3.53 23.97
C VAL A 242 35.77 -4.37 23.12
N TYR A 243 35.99 -3.94 21.88
CA TYR A 243 37.05 -4.42 21.01
C TYR A 243 37.99 -3.27 20.64
N THR A 244 39.31 -3.47 20.76
CA THR A 244 40.30 -2.46 20.40
C THR A 244 41.34 -2.96 19.39
N GLU A 245 41.75 -2.05 18.52
CA GLU A 245 42.86 -2.25 17.58
C GLU A 245 43.65 -0.95 17.43
N THR A 246 44.98 -0.99 17.59
CA THR A 246 45.90 0.14 17.35
C THR A 246 45.57 1.45 18.10
N GLY A 247 46.15 1.67 19.29
CA GLY A 247 46.29 3.02 19.88
C GLY A 247 45.16 3.55 20.78
N ALA A 248 43.99 2.90 20.82
CA ALA A 248 42.85 3.38 21.60
C ALA A 248 43.12 3.40 23.11
N LEU A 249 42.59 4.41 23.81
CA LEU A 249 42.72 4.61 25.25
C LEU A 249 41.33 4.57 25.92
N MET A 250 41.18 3.74 26.93
CA MET A 250 39.99 3.63 27.77
C MET A 250 40.33 3.95 29.22
N GLU A 251 39.66 4.93 29.81
CA GLU A 251 39.94 5.39 31.18
C GLU A 251 38.66 5.48 32.02
N GLN A 252 38.78 5.16 33.31
CA GLN A 252 37.73 5.36 34.32
C GLN A 252 36.36 4.77 33.94
N SER A 253 36.37 3.67 33.19
CA SER A 253 35.15 3.12 32.59
C SER A 253 34.77 1.79 33.23
N HIS A 254 33.47 1.53 33.25
CA HIS A 254 32.86 0.34 33.85
C HIS A 254 32.45 -0.63 32.76
N ILE A 255 33.04 -1.83 32.77
CA ILE A 255 32.81 -2.87 31.77
C ILE A 255 32.22 -4.08 32.49
N ALA A 256 30.91 -4.22 32.40
CA ALA A 256 30.13 -5.06 33.30
C ALA A 256 29.20 -6.02 32.57
N ASN A 257 29.08 -7.27 33.03
CA ASN A 257 28.01 -8.17 32.58
C ASN A 257 27.96 -8.41 31.05
N ASN A 258 29.07 -8.22 30.33
CA ASN A 258 29.13 -8.44 28.89
C ASN A 258 29.43 -9.91 28.57
N ARG A 259 29.08 -10.34 27.36
CA ARG A 259 29.22 -11.75 26.94
C ARG A 259 29.90 -11.88 25.59
N ALA A 260 30.87 -12.77 25.46
CA ALA A 260 31.46 -13.10 24.16
C ALA A 260 32.10 -14.49 24.11
N GLU A 261 32.47 -14.98 22.92
CA GLU A 261 33.24 -16.22 22.77
C GLU A 261 34.70 -16.01 23.22
N PHE A 262 35.27 -14.88 22.82
CA PHE A 262 36.62 -14.45 23.15
C PHE A 262 36.57 -13.06 23.79
N GLY A 263 37.04 -12.94 25.03
CA GLY A 263 37.05 -11.65 25.71
C GLY A 263 35.64 -11.21 26.10
N GLY A 264 35.06 -11.83 27.14
CA GLY A 264 33.71 -11.53 27.60
C GLY A 264 33.47 -10.03 27.81
N GLY A 265 34.42 -9.36 28.46
CA GLY A 265 34.48 -7.90 28.56
C GLY A 265 35.21 -7.26 27.40
N ILE A 266 36.50 -7.57 27.27
CA ILE A 266 37.45 -6.86 26.41
C ILE A 266 38.14 -7.82 25.44
N TYR A 267 38.32 -7.37 24.19
CA TYR A 267 39.23 -8.00 23.25
C TYR A 267 40.25 -7.00 22.72
N ILE A 268 41.54 -7.32 22.84
CA ILE A 268 42.66 -6.50 22.37
C ILE A 268 43.37 -7.24 21.24
N ASN A 269 43.35 -6.67 20.03
CA ASN A 269 43.97 -7.30 18.86
C ASN A 269 45.43 -6.89 18.65
N ARG A 270 45.68 -5.62 18.34
CA ARG A 270 47.01 -5.08 17.95
C ARG A 270 47.38 -3.78 18.69
N GLY A 271 46.80 -3.57 19.88
CA GLY A 271 46.94 -2.30 20.61
C GLY A 271 45.68 -1.89 21.34
N GLY A 272 45.87 -1.22 22.47
CA GLY A 272 44.83 -0.68 23.34
C GLY A 272 45.38 -0.46 24.74
N THR A 273 44.96 0.61 25.41
CA THR A 273 45.35 0.92 26.79
C THR A 273 44.10 1.07 27.63
N PHE A 274 43.99 0.31 28.72
CA PHE A 274 42.92 0.39 29.70
C PHE A 274 43.49 0.86 31.03
N ARG A 275 42.94 1.95 31.59
CA ARG A 275 43.37 2.54 32.86
C ARG A 275 42.24 2.83 33.80
N ASN A 276 42.44 2.59 35.09
CA ASN A 276 41.46 2.92 36.14
C ASN A 276 40.06 2.37 35.82
N CYS A 277 39.99 1.23 35.13
CA CYS A 277 38.73 0.63 34.70
C CYS A 277 38.32 -0.49 35.65
N PHE A 278 37.02 -0.63 35.85
CA PHE A 278 36.44 -1.74 36.60
C PHE A 278 35.79 -2.72 35.62
N ILE A 279 36.32 -3.94 35.56
CA ILE A 279 35.95 -4.96 34.57
C ILE A 279 35.42 -6.15 35.35
N HIS A 280 34.10 -6.28 35.44
CA HIS A 280 33.49 -7.25 36.34
C HIS A 280 32.33 -8.02 35.75
N ALA A 281 32.10 -9.23 36.27
CA ALA A 281 30.97 -10.09 35.91
C ALA A 281 30.83 -10.38 34.40
N ASN A 282 31.90 -10.20 33.63
CA ASN A 282 31.88 -10.50 32.21
C ASN A 282 32.08 -12.00 31.99
N ARG A 283 31.44 -12.54 30.94
CA ARG A 283 31.41 -13.98 30.71
C ARG A 283 31.88 -14.34 29.31
N ALA A 284 32.95 -15.11 29.22
CA ALA A 284 33.31 -15.84 28.02
C ALA A 284 32.44 -17.10 27.92
N VAL A 285 31.57 -17.15 26.92
CA VAL A 285 30.62 -18.25 26.67
C VAL A 285 30.55 -18.57 25.20
N PRO A 286 30.20 -19.81 24.82
CA PRO A 286 29.89 -20.11 23.44
C PRO A 286 28.66 -19.28 23.09
N VAL A 287 28.85 -18.25 22.28
CA VAL A 287 27.75 -17.56 21.63
C VAL A 287 27.41 -18.37 20.38
N PRO A 288 26.13 -18.69 20.13
CA PRO A 288 25.76 -19.46 18.95
C PRO A 288 26.31 -18.75 17.71
N THR A 289 27.29 -19.37 17.07
CA THR A 289 27.69 -18.98 15.72
C THR A 289 26.51 -19.35 14.84
N VAL A 290 25.85 -18.35 14.26
CA VAL A 290 25.03 -18.59 13.07
C VAL A 290 25.96 -19.24 12.06
N SER A 291 25.77 -20.55 11.85
CA SER A 291 26.49 -21.29 10.82
C SER A 291 26.28 -20.59 9.49
N THR A 292 27.36 -20.45 8.74
CA THR A 292 27.42 -20.02 7.35
C THR A 292 26.14 -20.38 6.57
N GLY A 293 25.27 -19.40 6.33
CA GLY A 293 24.13 -19.55 5.41
C GLY A 293 22.76 -19.05 5.89
N GLU A 294 22.52 -18.79 7.18
CA GLU A 294 21.20 -18.29 7.64
C GLU A 294 21.26 -16.82 8.08
N SER A 295 20.68 -15.96 7.24
CA SER A 295 20.37 -14.57 7.58
C SER A 295 19.18 -14.55 8.53
N ILE A 296 19.42 -14.49 9.83
CA ILE A 296 18.35 -14.26 10.81
C ILE A 296 18.00 -12.77 10.78
N PHE A 297 17.07 -12.40 9.90
CA PHE A 297 16.32 -11.15 9.99
C PHE A 297 15.34 -11.28 11.15
N SER A 298 15.63 -10.63 12.28
CA SER A 298 14.56 -10.21 13.19
C SER A 298 14.89 -8.84 13.79
N PRO A 299 13.99 -7.85 13.67
CA PRO A 299 14.10 -6.56 14.36
C PRO A 299 13.77 -6.66 15.85
N THR A 300 13.41 -7.84 16.36
CA THR A 300 13.29 -8.09 17.80
C THR A 300 14.66 -8.36 18.42
N PRO A 301 14.98 -7.86 19.63
CA PRO A 301 16.17 -8.31 20.36
C PRO A 301 16.13 -9.83 20.53
N ILE A 302 16.94 -10.54 19.74
CA ILE A 302 17.01 -12.00 19.78
C ILE A 302 17.80 -12.38 21.02
N PHE A 303 17.09 -12.74 22.10
CA PHE A 303 17.66 -13.56 23.16
C PHE A 303 17.89 -14.96 22.57
N PHE A 304 19.10 -15.23 22.08
CA PHE A 304 19.45 -16.58 21.68
C PHE A 304 19.39 -17.51 22.90
N ALA A 305 18.48 -18.48 22.85
CA ALA A 305 18.52 -19.66 23.70
C ALA A 305 19.84 -20.42 23.42
N LEU A 306 20.53 -20.83 24.48
CA LEU A 306 21.71 -21.69 24.39
C LEU A 306 21.36 -22.96 23.60
N THR A 307 21.83 -23.08 22.37
CA THR A 307 21.92 -24.38 21.69
C THR A 307 23.27 -24.98 22.03
N THR A 308 23.25 -26.10 22.75
CA THR A 308 24.40 -26.93 23.06
C THR A 308 24.94 -27.59 21.79
N ALA A 309 25.89 -26.97 21.08
CA ALA A 309 26.82 -27.68 20.18
C ALA A 309 27.85 -26.73 19.54
N GLU A 310 29.11 -26.89 19.94
CA GLU A 310 30.32 -27.10 19.11
C GLU A 310 31.54 -26.76 20.00
N THR A 311 32.61 -27.54 19.83
CA THR A 311 33.75 -27.69 20.75
C THR A 311 34.78 -26.56 20.65
N THR A 312 34.37 -25.30 20.75
CA THR A 312 35.33 -24.17 20.78
C THR A 312 35.74 -23.85 22.22
N ASN A 313 37.05 -23.76 22.46
CA ASN A 313 37.60 -23.34 23.75
C ASN A 313 37.31 -21.84 23.92
N THR A 314 36.26 -21.50 24.67
CA THR A 314 35.95 -20.11 25.00
C THR A 314 37.00 -19.56 25.96
N THR A 315 37.48 -18.34 25.75
CA THR A 315 38.70 -17.88 26.43
C THR A 315 38.64 -16.40 26.80
N GLY A 316 39.11 -16.08 28.01
CA GLY A 316 39.21 -14.73 28.55
C GLY A 316 37.85 -14.16 28.96
N GLY A 317 37.40 -14.42 30.19
CA GLY A 317 36.16 -13.84 30.72
C GLY A 317 36.23 -12.31 30.84
N ALA A 318 37.31 -11.80 31.43
CA ALA A 318 37.56 -10.36 31.53
C ALA A 318 38.15 -9.80 30.24
N ALA A 319 39.27 -10.38 29.78
CA ALA A 319 39.97 -9.91 28.60
C ALA A 319 40.63 -11.04 27.79
N TYR A 320 40.68 -10.85 26.46
CA TYR A 320 41.43 -11.69 25.54
C TYR A 320 42.38 -10.82 24.70
N MET A 321 43.67 -11.16 24.65
CA MET A 321 44.71 -10.34 24.03
C MET A 321 45.54 -11.15 23.03
N VAL A 322 45.55 -10.73 21.76
CA VAL A 322 46.30 -11.39 20.67
C VAL A 322 47.61 -10.67 20.33
N GLY A 323 47.73 -9.40 20.71
CA GLY A 323 48.90 -8.56 20.45
C GLY A 323 49.15 -7.55 21.56
N ALA A 324 50.19 -6.73 21.41
CA ALA A 324 50.68 -5.81 22.43
C ALA A 324 49.59 -4.86 22.95
N GLY A 325 49.13 -5.06 24.19
CA GLY A 325 48.14 -4.22 24.86
C GLY A 325 48.55 -3.85 26.27
N THR A 326 47.97 -2.79 26.83
CA THR A 326 48.22 -2.35 28.21
C THR A 326 46.94 -2.39 29.02
N ILE A 327 46.94 -3.13 30.12
CA ILE A 327 45.89 -3.08 31.15
C ILE A 327 46.58 -2.64 32.43
N GLU A 328 46.21 -1.49 32.94
CA GLU A 328 46.95 -0.84 34.00
C GLU A 328 46.02 -0.24 35.05
N SER A 329 46.32 -0.43 36.34
CA SER A 329 45.47 0.13 37.41
C SER A 329 43.99 -0.23 37.22
N CYS A 330 43.70 -1.49 36.89
CA CYS A 330 42.33 -1.96 36.68
C CYS A 330 41.98 -3.02 37.71
N THR A 331 40.70 -3.13 38.05
CA THR A 331 40.16 -4.19 38.92
C THR A 331 39.37 -5.15 38.05
N LEU A 332 39.80 -6.41 37.98
CA LEU A 332 39.20 -7.48 37.19
C LEU A 332 38.68 -8.57 38.14
N THR A 333 37.37 -8.60 38.40
CA THR A 333 36.75 -9.54 39.35
C THR A 333 35.45 -10.16 38.87
N GLY A 334 35.12 -11.36 39.37
CA GLY A 334 33.86 -12.05 39.06
C GLY A 334 33.70 -12.43 37.58
N ASN A 335 34.77 -12.35 36.77
CA ASN A 335 34.68 -12.68 35.35
C ASN A 335 34.83 -14.19 35.17
N ARG A 336 34.10 -14.74 34.20
CA ARG A 336 33.94 -16.19 34.06
C ARG A 336 34.18 -16.66 32.64
N ALA A 337 34.81 -17.80 32.46
CA ALA A 337 34.93 -18.48 31.18
C ALA A 337 34.41 -19.91 31.26
N ASP A 338 33.57 -20.30 30.30
CA ASP A 338 33.12 -21.69 30.13
C ASP A 338 34.19 -22.52 29.36
N ASN A 339 33.94 -23.82 29.15
CA ASN A 339 34.69 -24.73 28.27
C ASN A 339 36.23 -24.57 28.26
N ASP A 340 36.89 -24.96 29.35
CA ASP A 340 38.37 -24.97 29.49
C ASP A 340 39.06 -23.60 29.39
N GLY A 341 38.31 -22.50 29.40
CA GLY A 341 38.82 -21.13 29.33
C GLY A 341 39.42 -20.56 30.62
N VAL A 342 40.10 -19.42 30.47
CA VAL A 342 40.59 -18.56 31.56
C VAL A 342 39.57 -17.46 31.86
N GLY A 343 39.06 -17.40 33.09
CA GLY A 343 38.07 -16.41 33.52
C GLY A 343 38.58 -14.97 33.53
N SER A 344 39.86 -14.75 33.82
CA SER A 344 40.47 -13.42 33.87
C SER A 344 41.00 -12.99 32.50
N ILE A 345 42.32 -13.07 32.28
CA ILE A 345 42.99 -12.59 31.07
C ILE A 345 43.62 -13.77 30.35
N GLN A 346 43.32 -13.90 29.05
CA GLN A 346 43.99 -14.84 28.16
C GLN A 346 44.92 -14.10 27.20
N LEU A 347 46.16 -14.57 27.06
CA LEU A 347 47.12 -14.12 26.05
C LEU A 347 47.23 -15.17 24.93
N GLU A 348 47.27 -14.75 23.66
CA GLU A 348 47.50 -15.62 22.50
C GLU A 348 48.77 -15.20 21.75
N SER A 349 49.63 -16.17 21.40
CA SER A 349 50.96 -15.91 20.80
C SER A 349 51.03 -16.07 19.28
N SER A 350 49.90 -16.17 18.59
CA SER A 350 49.81 -16.70 17.23
C SER A 350 50.02 -15.68 16.10
N PHE A 351 49.95 -14.36 16.35
CA PHE A 351 49.92 -13.36 15.25
C PHE A 351 50.83 -12.12 15.33
N ASP A 352 51.38 -11.76 16.48
CA ASP A 352 52.47 -10.79 16.69
C ASP A 352 52.89 -11.00 18.16
N SER A 353 54.18 -10.89 18.52
CA SER A 353 54.66 -11.38 19.83
C SER A 353 53.93 -10.71 21.01
N PRO A 354 53.09 -11.43 21.79
CA PRO A 354 52.38 -10.86 22.95
C PRO A 354 53.33 -10.42 24.07
N ALA A 355 54.63 -10.72 23.95
CA ALA A 355 55.75 -10.31 24.82
C ALA A 355 55.78 -8.81 25.16
N ASP A 356 55.15 -7.97 24.33
CA ASP A 356 55.08 -6.52 24.53
C ASP A 356 53.82 -6.05 25.29
N SER A 357 52.95 -6.97 25.71
CA SER A 357 51.78 -6.63 26.53
C SER A 357 52.21 -6.27 27.95
N VAL A 358 51.60 -5.23 28.53
CA VAL A 358 51.88 -4.74 29.88
C VAL A 358 50.63 -4.89 30.73
N ILE A 359 50.74 -5.65 31.81
CA ILE A 359 49.70 -5.74 32.82
C ILE A 359 50.31 -5.27 34.13
N GLN A 360 49.86 -4.14 34.65
CA GLN A 360 50.50 -3.53 35.82
C GLN A 360 49.57 -2.84 36.79
N ASN A 361 49.89 -2.90 38.09
CA ASN A 361 49.07 -2.32 39.15
C ASN A 361 47.60 -2.80 39.13
N CYS A 362 47.31 -3.99 38.61
CA CYS A 362 45.94 -4.50 38.49
C CYS A 362 45.58 -5.47 39.62
N ILE A 363 44.31 -5.47 40.02
CA ILE A 363 43.71 -6.56 40.80
C ILE A 363 43.12 -7.56 39.80
N ILE A 364 43.50 -8.83 39.91
CA ILE A 364 42.99 -9.94 39.09
C ILE A 364 42.58 -11.06 40.04
N TRP A 365 41.37 -10.99 40.56
CA TRP A 365 40.92 -11.85 41.66
C TRP A 365 39.50 -12.37 41.44
N ASP A 366 39.19 -13.53 42.02
CA ASP A 366 37.86 -14.17 41.95
C ASP A 366 37.29 -14.27 40.53
N ASN A 367 38.13 -14.73 39.59
CA ASN A 367 37.71 -14.99 38.21
C ASN A 367 37.63 -16.51 37.98
N GLU A 368 36.52 -16.98 37.43
CA GLU A 368 36.23 -18.40 37.29
C GLU A 368 36.58 -18.94 35.89
N GLY A 369 37.33 -20.04 35.82
CA GLY A 369 37.63 -20.74 34.56
C GLY A 369 38.28 -22.10 34.83
N ALA A 370 38.29 -22.97 33.83
CA ALA A 370 38.84 -24.32 33.98
C ALA A 370 40.39 -24.35 33.91
N ALA A 371 41.02 -23.33 33.34
CA ALA A 371 42.46 -23.10 33.41
C ALA A 371 42.77 -22.03 34.48
N PHE A 372 43.15 -22.47 35.68
CA PHE A 372 43.67 -21.61 36.76
C PHE A 372 45.04 -22.14 37.22
N PRO A 373 46.07 -21.29 37.40
CA PRO A 373 46.09 -19.81 37.33
C PRO A 373 46.09 -19.25 35.89
N PRO A 374 45.85 -17.93 35.69
CA PRO A 374 45.89 -17.32 34.36
C PRO A 374 47.24 -17.49 33.67
N ASP A 375 47.23 -17.86 32.38
CA ASP A 375 48.45 -17.94 31.57
C ASP A 375 48.90 -16.55 31.13
N LEU A 376 49.66 -15.90 32.00
CA LEU A 376 50.27 -14.60 31.78
C LEU A 376 51.74 -14.69 31.35
N SER A 377 52.21 -15.88 30.97
CA SER A 377 53.63 -16.17 30.71
C SER A 377 54.25 -15.42 29.52
N GLY A 378 53.41 -14.69 28.77
CA GLY A 378 53.80 -13.86 27.63
C GLY A 378 53.67 -12.35 27.84
N ALA A 379 53.36 -11.82 29.03
CA ALA A 379 53.25 -10.37 29.28
C ALA A 379 54.29 -9.86 30.30
N THR A 380 54.58 -8.56 30.26
CA THR A 380 55.28 -7.86 31.33
C THR A 380 54.31 -7.65 32.50
N LEU A 381 54.51 -8.40 33.58
CA LEU A 381 53.69 -8.33 34.80
C LEU A 381 54.40 -7.53 35.88
N LEU A 382 53.81 -6.40 36.29
CA LEU A 382 54.40 -5.50 37.27
C LEU A 382 53.39 -5.14 38.36
N HIS A 383 53.66 -5.54 39.61
CA HIS A 383 52.89 -5.09 40.77
C HIS A 383 51.37 -5.35 40.66
N ASN A 384 50.99 -6.50 40.12
CA ASN A 384 49.59 -6.96 40.12
C ASN A 384 49.29 -7.78 41.38
N SER A 385 48.05 -7.76 41.84
CA SER A 385 47.55 -8.65 42.90
C SER A 385 46.67 -9.74 42.29
N VAL A 386 47.01 -11.00 42.59
CA VAL A 386 46.20 -12.20 42.27
C VAL A 386 45.70 -12.92 43.52
N GLU A 387 46.20 -12.50 44.69
CA GLU A 387 45.72 -12.95 46.00
C GLU A 387 44.49 -12.15 46.40
N ASP A 388 43.78 -12.61 47.44
CA ASP A 388 42.61 -11.92 47.98
C ASP A 388 42.90 -10.42 48.23
N PRO A 389 42.34 -9.53 47.40
CA PRO A 389 42.54 -8.09 47.50
C PRO A 389 41.76 -7.50 48.65
N GLN A 390 40.90 -8.27 49.34
CA GLN A 390 39.97 -7.81 50.36
C GLN A 390 39.13 -6.64 49.81
N LEU A 391 38.44 -6.88 48.70
CA LEU A 391 37.39 -5.96 48.27
C LEU A 391 36.26 -5.99 49.29
N ILE A 392 35.62 -4.85 49.49
CA ILE A 392 34.50 -4.71 50.43
C ILE A 392 33.27 -5.45 49.90
N ASP A 393 33.10 -5.41 48.58
CA ASP A 393 32.13 -6.17 47.83
C ASP A 393 32.81 -6.69 46.56
N PRO A 394 32.68 -7.98 46.22
CA PRO A 394 33.17 -8.51 44.94
C PRO A 394 32.59 -7.80 43.70
N GLU A 395 31.43 -7.15 43.79
CA GLU A 395 30.79 -6.36 42.74
C GLU A 395 31.17 -4.86 42.74
N SER A 396 32.03 -4.41 43.67
CA SER A 396 32.57 -3.04 43.68
C SER A 396 34.09 -3.06 43.53
N ALA A 397 34.67 -1.98 43.00
CA ALA A 397 36.12 -1.87 42.85
C ALA A 397 36.84 -1.54 44.17
N LEU A 398 36.10 -1.20 45.24
CA LEU A 398 36.62 -0.62 46.47
C LEU A 398 37.36 -1.61 47.40
N LEU A 399 38.49 -1.16 47.95
CA LEU A 399 39.34 -1.94 48.85
C LEU A 399 38.96 -1.77 50.32
N ALA A 400 38.95 -2.86 51.09
CA ALA A 400 38.88 -2.79 52.55
C ALA A 400 40.18 -2.21 53.12
N ALA A 401 40.12 -1.53 54.26
CA ALA A 401 41.30 -0.88 54.86
C ALA A 401 42.44 -1.83 55.26
N THR A 402 42.17 -3.13 55.37
CA THR A 402 43.21 -4.15 55.61
C THR A 402 43.82 -4.70 54.33
N SER A 403 43.35 -4.24 53.18
CA SER A 403 43.71 -4.76 51.87
C SER A 403 45.23 -4.71 51.66
N PRO A 404 45.84 -5.82 51.18
CA PRO A 404 47.25 -5.83 50.80
C PRO A 404 47.54 -4.99 49.55
N CYS A 405 46.52 -4.49 48.86
CA CYS A 405 46.68 -3.70 47.63
C CYS A 405 46.93 -2.21 47.90
N ILE A 406 46.73 -1.75 49.13
CA ILE A 406 46.91 -0.36 49.55
C ILE A 406 48.39 0.01 49.56
N ASP A 407 48.75 1.18 49.03
CA ASP A 407 50.08 1.79 48.88
C ASP A 407 51.12 0.80 48.28
N SER A 408 50.65 -0.16 47.47
CA SER A 408 51.45 -1.32 47.05
C SER A 408 51.80 -1.34 45.56
N GLY A 409 51.18 -0.46 44.77
CA GLY A 409 51.45 -0.31 43.34
C GLY A 409 52.70 0.50 43.04
N THR A 410 52.95 0.76 41.76
CA THR A 410 54.08 1.56 41.28
C THR A 410 53.58 2.81 40.58
N ASN A 411 54.00 3.98 41.05
CA ASN A 411 53.61 5.27 40.47
C ASN A 411 54.15 5.38 39.04
N GLN A 412 53.29 5.77 38.11
CA GLN A 412 53.61 5.93 36.70
C GLN A 412 53.47 7.39 36.29
N THR A 413 54.17 7.81 35.24
CA THR A 413 54.23 9.23 34.85
C THR A 413 52.87 9.80 34.47
N TRP A 414 51.97 8.98 33.91
CA TRP A 414 50.63 9.41 33.53
C TRP A 414 49.69 9.62 34.73
N MET A 415 50.04 9.09 35.92
CA MET A 415 49.17 9.11 37.10
C MET A 415 49.19 10.44 37.87
N ALA A 416 50.15 11.33 37.60
CA ALA A 416 50.41 12.52 38.42
C ALA A 416 49.21 13.47 38.55
N ASP A 417 48.39 13.57 37.51
CA ASP A 417 47.15 14.37 37.48
C ASP A 417 45.92 13.49 37.13
N ALA A 418 46.07 12.16 37.23
CA ALA A 418 45.01 11.24 36.86
C ALA A 418 44.00 11.06 37.98
N LYS A 419 42.78 10.72 37.58
CA LYS A 419 41.69 10.38 38.49
C LYS A 419 41.47 8.87 38.51
N ASP A 420 41.21 8.32 39.69
CA ASP A 420 40.81 6.92 39.86
C ASP A 420 39.39 6.66 39.32
N PHE A 421 38.91 5.42 39.41
CA PHE A 421 37.58 5.05 38.91
C PHE A 421 36.43 5.91 39.48
N PHE A 422 36.54 6.37 40.72
CA PHE A 422 35.53 7.20 41.39
C PHE A 422 35.80 8.70 41.28
N GLY A 423 36.83 9.11 40.54
CA GLY A 423 37.17 10.52 40.35
C GLY A 423 38.11 11.11 41.40
N ASN A 424 38.65 10.32 42.32
CA ASN A 424 39.63 10.77 43.32
C ASN A 424 41.01 10.93 42.69
N GLU A 425 41.92 11.70 43.32
CA GLU A 425 43.31 11.77 42.86
C GLU A 425 43.96 10.39 42.91
N ARG A 426 44.57 9.95 41.80
CA ARG A 426 45.18 8.61 41.68
C ARG A 426 46.49 8.47 42.44
N ILE A 427 47.17 9.57 42.78
CA ILE A 427 48.36 9.54 43.65
C ILE A 427 48.09 10.38 44.88
N GLN A 428 47.90 9.72 46.02
CA GLN A 428 47.94 10.37 47.33
C GLN A 428 49.36 10.28 47.94
N ASN A 429 50.04 9.14 47.76
CA ASN A 429 51.44 8.92 48.10
C ASN A 429 52.07 7.86 47.18
N ARG A 430 51.72 6.58 47.39
CA ARG A 430 52.01 5.48 46.49
C ARG A 430 50.68 4.92 46.00
N VAL A 431 50.57 4.68 44.69
CA VAL A 431 49.31 4.24 44.08
C VAL A 431 48.88 2.87 44.63
N ASP A 432 47.58 2.71 44.83
CA ASP A 432 46.97 1.43 45.17
C ASP A 432 46.88 0.52 43.95
N ILE A 433 47.05 -0.79 44.14
CA ILE A 433 46.82 -1.78 43.09
C ILE A 433 45.30 -1.90 42.89
N GLY A 434 44.82 -1.84 41.63
CA GLY A 434 43.40 -1.86 41.28
C GLY A 434 42.91 -0.56 40.64
N ALA A 435 41.60 -0.42 40.45
CA ALA A 435 40.97 0.71 39.76
C ALA A 435 40.77 1.96 40.64
N CYS A 436 40.80 1.81 41.96
CA CYS A 436 40.55 2.88 42.92
C CYS A 436 41.67 3.01 43.95
N GLU A 437 41.77 4.19 44.56
CA GLU A 437 42.53 4.39 45.80
C GLU A 437 41.64 4.09 47.01
N ASN A 438 42.19 3.43 48.03
CA ASN A 438 41.57 3.27 49.34
C ASN A 438 41.62 4.59 50.09
N SER A 439 40.60 5.43 49.91
CA SER A 439 40.36 6.55 50.79
C SER A 439 39.54 6.09 52.01
N SER A 440 39.84 6.65 53.20
CA SER A 440 39.04 6.45 54.43
C SER A 440 37.55 6.85 54.32
N GLN A 441 37.16 7.41 53.17
CA GLN A 441 35.87 7.99 52.86
C GLN A 441 35.17 7.30 51.67
N ALA A 442 35.71 6.21 51.12
CA ALA A 442 35.08 5.51 50.02
C ALA A 442 33.84 4.72 50.49
N VAL A 443 32.72 5.01 49.84
CA VAL A 443 31.38 4.46 50.09
C VAL A 443 30.86 3.99 48.72
N ASP A 444 29.99 2.99 48.64
CA ASP A 444 29.28 2.56 47.41
C ASP A 444 28.02 1.74 47.78
N PHE A 445 27.20 1.31 46.82
CA PHE A 445 26.09 0.38 47.07
C PHE A 445 25.70 -0.49 45.87
N LEU A 446 25.08 -1.65 46.14
CA LEU A 446 24.39 -2.50 45.16
C LEU A 446 22.87 -2.39 45.26
N ALA A 447 22.17 -2.61 44.14
CA ALA A 447 20.71 -2.66 44.09
C ALA A 447 20.17 -3.74 43.13
N SER A 448 19.20 -4.55 43.56
CA SER A 448 18.59 -5.61 42.72
C SER A 448 17.14 -5.95 43.14
N PRO A 449 16.20 -6.13 42.18
CA PRO A 449 16.33 -5.84 40.75
C PRO A 449 16.40 -4.33 40.48
N ALA A 450 17.25 -3.91 39.53
CA ALA A 450 17.41 -2.49 39.18
C ALA A 450 16.32 -1.96 38.22
N VAL A 451 15.49 -2.84 37.63
CA VAL A 451 14.39 -2.49 36.72
C VAL A 451 13.21 -3.42 36.97
N GLY A 452 11.99 -2.89 37.00
CA GLY A 452 10.77 -3.68 37.14
C GLY A 452 9.50 -2.84 37.16
N LEU A 453 8.34 -3.47 37.37
CA LEU A 453 7.05 -2.78 37.32
C LEU A 453 6.67 -2.16 38.68
N ALA A 454 5.99 -1.02 38.68
CA ALA A 454 5.37 -0.45 39.88
C ALA A 454 4.23 -1.36 40.42
N PRO A 455 4.17 -1.63 41.74
CA PRO A 455 5.19 -1.31 42.74
C PRO A 455 6.40 -2.24 42.65
N LEU A 456 7.61 -1.67 42.71
CA LEU A 456 8.88 -2.39 42.60
C LEU A 456 9.61 -2.44 43.94
N THR A 457 9.74 -3.64 44.52
CA THR A 457 10.62 -3.86 45.67
C THR A 457 12.06 -4.10 45.21
N VAL A 458 13.00 -3.29 45.70
CA VAL A 458 14.44 -3.37 45.44
C VAL A 458 15.19 -3.62 46.74
N GLN A 459 16.15 -4.54 46.69
CA GLN A 459 17.10 -4.78 47.77
C GLN A 459 18.36 -3.94 47.56
N PHE A 460 18.72 -3.12 48.54
CA PHE A 460 19.92 -2.27 48.58
C PHE A 460 20.93 -2.78 49.60
N ASN A 461 22.21 -2.77 49.23
CA ASN A 461 23.32 -3.16 50.10
C ASN A 461 24.44 -2.10 50.04
N ALA A 462 24.72 -1.43 51.17
CA ALA A 462 25.77 -0.41 51.29
C ALA A 462 27.15 -1.03 51.50
N LEU A 463 28.16 -0.42 50.88
CA LEU A 463 29.54 -0.88 50.82
C LEU A 463 30.47 0.22 51.37
N PHE A 464 31.40 -0.14 52.25
CA PHE A 464 32.36 0.77 52.91
C PHE A 464 33.78 0.26 52.91
N SER A 465 34.78 1.10 52.64
CA SER A 465 36.18 0.74 52.89
C SER A 465 36.48 0.58 54.38
N GLY A 466 37.15 -0.53 54.78
CA GLY A 466 37.61 -0.77 56.16
C GLY A 466 36.86 -1.81 56.97
N THR A 467 37.38 -2.13 58.17
CA THR A 467 37.00 -3.30 58.98
C THR A 467 35.68 -3.19 59.77
N ASN A 468 34.90 -2.12 59.63
CA ASN A 468 33.78 -1.87 60.54
C ASN A 468 32.50 -1.43 59.80
N ALA A 469 32.05 -2.18 58.79
CA ALA A 469 30.77 -1.91 58.11
C ALA A 469 29.57 -1.93 59.07
N ASP A 470 29.57 -2.85 60.04
CA ASP A 470 28.51 -2.99 61.05
C ASP A 470 28.49 -1.86 62.10
N GLU A 471 29.55 -1.03 62.16
CA GLU A 471 29.66 0.12 63.07
C GLU A 471 29.64 1.47 62.32
N ARG A 472 29.15 1.53 61.08
CA ARG A 472 28.92 2.82 60.41
C ARG A 472 27.45 3.19 60.46
N TYR A 473 27.21 4.44 60.85
CA TYR A 473 25.91 5.06 60.68
C TYR A 473 25.75 5.44 59.22
N VAL A 474 24.70 4.91 58.59
CA VAL A 474 24.39 5.12 57.17
C VAL A 474 23.00 5.69 57.06
N GLU A 475 22.80 6.54 56.07
CA GLU A 475 21.52 7.13 55.72
C GLU A 475 21.29 6.89 54.24
N TRP A 476 20.11 6.38 53.90
CA TRP A 476 19.64 6.14 52.56
C TRP A 476 18.57 7.16 52.22
N ASP A 477 18.70 7.74 51.04
CA ASP A 477 17.70 8.55 50.38
C ASP A 477 17.46 7.87 49.02
N PHE A 478 16.41 7.05 48.94
CA PHE A 478 16.20 6.11 47.83
C PHE A 478 15.76 6.82 46.56
N GLU A 479 15.17 7.99 46.71
CA GLU A 479 14.68 8.90 45.67
C GLU A 479 15.61 10.10 45.43
N ASN A 480 16.62 10.29 46.28
CA ASN A 480 17.54 11.43 46.30
C ASN A 480 16.81 12.78 46.36
N ASP A 481 15.74 12.83 47.17
CA ASP A 481 14.89 14.02 47.33
C ASP A 481 15.37 14.96 48.45
N GLY A 482 16.44 14.57 49.17
CA GLY A 482 17.02 15.26 50.31
C GLY A 482 16.43 14.82 51.65
N THR A 483 15.47 13.89 51.66
CA THR A 483 14.89 13.26 52.84
C THR A 483 15.54 11.89 53.04
N ILE A 484 15.88 11.57 54.28
CA ILE A 484 16.43 10.25 54.61
C ILE A 484 15.29 9.26 54.89
N ASP A 485 15.21 8.22 54.08
CA ASP A 485 14.17 7.18 54.14
C ASP A 485 14.51 6.04 55.09
N ALA A 486 15.79 5.68 55.16
CA ALA A 486 16.27 4.65 56.05
C ALA A 486 17.63 5.04 56.63
N ALA A 487 17.78 4.97 57.96
CA ALA A 487 19.06 5.26 58.61
C ALA A 487 19.27 4.41 59.87
N GLY A 488 20.53 4.13 60.18
CA GLY A 488 20.87 3.45 61.43
C GLY A 488 22.23 2.78 61.43
N TRP A 489 22.63 2.37 62.64
CA TRP A 489 23.77 1.48 62.85
C TRP A 489 23.35 0.07 62.39
N GLY A 490 23.99 -0.43 61.33
CA GLY A 490 23.65 -1.72 60.72
C GLY A 490 22.57 -1.67 59.62
N ALA A 491 22.15 -0.48 59.16
CA ALA A 491 21.27 -0.31 57.99
C ALA A 491 22.02 -0.53 56.65
N VAL A 492 22.98 -1.45 56.65
CA VAL A 492 23.87 -1.75 55.52
C VAL A 492 23.20 -2.65 54.48
N SER A 493 22.06 -3.28 54.82
CA SER A 493 21.22 -4.03 53.89
C SER A 493 19.76 -3.70 54.17
N VAL A 494 19.07 -3.11 53.21
CA VAL A 494 17.71 -2.58 53.35
C VAL A 494 16.91 -2.82 52.08
N SER A 495 15.61 -3.04 52.22
CA SER A 495 14.69 -3.12 51.08
C SER A 495 13.86 -1.85 51.00
N HIS A 496 13.63 -1.32 49.80
CA HIS A 496 12.71 -0.22 49.55
C HIS A 496 11.74 -0.60 48.43
N GLU A 497 10.48 -0.17 48.55
CA GLU A 497 9.44 -0.42 47.55
C GLU A 497 9.00 0.88 46.90
N TYR A 498 9.36 1.05 45.63
CA TYR A 498 8.96 2.19 44.84
C TYR A 498 7.53 2.00 44.32
N GLN A 499 6.62 2.86 44.80
CA GLN A 499 5.20 2.80 44.42
C GLN A 499 4.92 3.47 43.08
N GLU A 500 5.63 4.56 42.82
CA GLU A 500 5.41 5.40 41.65
C GLU A 500 6.38 5.00 40.54
N THR A 501 5.98 5.30 39.31
CA THR A 501 6.82 5.05 38.14
C THR A 501 7.84 6.15 38.01
N GLY A 502 9.06 5.78 37.66
CA GLY A 502 10.11 6.77 37.53
C GLY A 502 11.48 6.15 37.52
N THR A 503 12.43 7.06 37.42
CA THR A 503 13.85 6.79 37.41
C THR A 503 14.37 7.37 38.71
N TYR A 504 14.79 6.51 39.63
CA TYR A 504 15.17 6.90 40.99
C TYR A 504 16.67 6.80 41.15
N SER A 505 17.32 7.93 41.39
CA SER A 505 18.70 7.93 41.84
C SER A 505 18.69 7.65 43.33
N THR A 506 19.40 6.62 43.76
CA THR A 506 19.58 6.36 45.20
C THR A 506 20.84 7.03 45.68
N ALA A 507 20.74 7.75 46.79
CA ALA A 507 21.85 8.32 47.52
C ALA A 507 22.09 7.56 48.83
N LEU A 508 23.36 7.26 49.06
CA LEU A 508 23.85 6.70 50.31
C LEU A 508 24.79 7.71 50.96
N TYR A 509 24.47 8.11 52.19
CA TYR A 509 25.31 8.96 53.02
C TYR A 509 25.96 8.12 54.12
N ALA A 510 27.29 8.22 54.22
CA ALA A 510 28.03 7.59 55.30
C ALA A 510 29.33 8.34 55.60
N GLY A 511 29.56 8.63 56.88
CA GLY A 511 30.82 9.23 57.34
C GLY A 511 31.16 10.62 56.76
N GLY A 512 30.16 11.36 56.27
CA GLY A 512 30.32 12.66 55.61
C GLY A 512 30.53 12.60 54.09
N THR A 513 30.53 11.40 53.50
CA THR A 513 30.54 11.16 52.06
C THR A 513 29.13 10.82 51.59
N CYS A 514 28.74 11.35 50.42
CA CYS A 514 27.53 10.98 49.69
C CYS A 514 27.94 10.26 48.42
N ILE A 515 27.39 9.07 48.18
CA ILE A 515 27.54 8.35 46.92
C ILE A 515 26.16 8.24 46.30
N GLN A 516 26.09 8.65 45.04
CA GLN A 516 24.92 8.48 44.20
C GLN A 516 25.34 7.55 43.08
N ASN A 517 24.62 6.45 42.90
CA ASN A 517 24.87 5.49 41.84
C ASN A 517 23.55 5.01 41.24
N ASP A 518 23.62 4.51 40.01
CA ASP A 518 22.51 4.61 39.04
C ASP A 518 21.22 3.85 39.38
N LEU A 519 20.14 4.65 39.33
CA LEU A 519 18.84 4.43 38.67
C LEU A 519 18.14 3.08 38.85
N ILE A 520 17.24 3.04 39.83
CA ILE A 520 16.10 2.12 39.79
C ILE A 520 15.09 2.64 38.76
N GLU A 521 14.83 1.83 37.74
CA GLU A 521 13.83 2.11 36.72
C GLU A 521 12.53 1.37 37.06
N VAL A 522 11.57 2.12 37.60
CA VAL A 522 10.25 1.64 37.97
C VAL A 522 9.30 1.96 36.84
N LEU A 523 8.92 0.92 36.10
CA LEU A 523 8.12 1.03 34.91
C LEU A 523 6.63 0.91 35.24
N PRO A 524 5.77 1.70 34.60
CA PRO A 524 4.33 1.47 34.63
C PRO A 524 3.95 0.11 34.02
N PRO A 525 2.85 -0.52 34.47
CA PRO A 525 2.26 -1.67 33.78
C PRO A 525 1.99 -1.32 32.31
N VAL A 526 2.22 -2.24 31.37
CA VAL A 526 1.86 -1.99 29.96
C VAL A 526 0.42 -1.54 29.86
N LYS A 527 0.19 -0.54 29.04
CA LYS A 527 -1.14 -0.06 28.74
C LYS A 527 -1.38 -0.26 27.26
N ALA A 528 -2.31 -1.14 26.94
CA ALA A 528 -2.73 -1.36 25.58
C ALA A 528 -3.35 -0.05 25.06
N ASP A 529 -2.82 0.45 23.96
CA ASP A 529 -3.43 1.53 23.24
C ASP A 529 -3.08 1.35 21.77
N PHE A 530 -4.00 1.74 20.92
CA PHE A 530 -3.74 1.79 19.50
C PHE A 530 -4.65 2.78 18.85
N VAL A 531 -4.22 3.23 17.68
CA VAL A 531 -5.11 3.96 16.79
C VAL A 531 -5.25 3.20 15.51
N ALA A 532 -6.49 3.09 15.06
CA ALA A 532 -6.76 2.96 13.65
C ALA A 532 -6.45 4.29 12.96
N HIS A 533 -5.89 4.26 11.76
CA HIS A 533 -5.74 5.47 10.95
C HIS A 533 -7.08 6.16 10.67
N SER A 534 -8.17 5.39 10.69
CA SER A 534 -9.54 5.83 10.56
C SER A 534 -10.48 4.88 11.28
N GLN A 535 -11.44 5.44 12.00
CA GLN A 535 -12.48 4.71 12.73
C GLN A 535 -13.76 4.58 11.91
N ILE A 536 -13.87 5.42 10.88
CA ILE A 536 -14.98 5.41 9.93
C ILE A 536 -14.37 5.45 8.54
N ALA A 537 -14.63 4.43 7.74
CA ALA A 537 -14.19 4.39 6.35
C ALA A 537 -15.32 3.82 5.48
N ALA A 538 -15.17 3.93 4.17
CA ALA A 538 -16.11 3.31 3.24
C ALA A 538 -15.52 2.01 2.65
N ALA A 539 -16.34 0.96 2.52
CA ALA A 539 -15.92 -0.30 1.92
C ALA A 539 -15.56 -0.16 0.42
N PRO A 540 -14.59 -0.94 -0.09
CA PRO A 540 -13.63 -1.75 0.66
C PRO A 540 -12.54 -0.86 1.28
N ALA A 541 -12.19 -1.13 2.54
CA ALA A 541 -11.26 -0.30 3.29
C ALA A 541 -10.08 -1.12 3.83
N ARG A 542 -8.85 -0.65 3.55
CA ARG A 542 -7.66 -1.07 4.31
C ARG A 542 -7.48 -0.14 5.49
N ILE A 543 -7.66 -0.65 6.70
CA ILE A 543 -7.36 0.10 7.92
C ILE A 543 -5.99 -0.33 8.44
N SER A 544 -5.11 0.65 8.64
CA SER A 544 -3.84 0.46 9.34
C SER A 544 -4.05 0.74 10.81
N PHE A 545 -3.59 -0.17 11.63
CA PHE A 545 -3.59 -0.07 13.06
C PHE A 545 -2.15 0.14 13.52
N TYR A 546 -1.96 1.20 14.28
CA TYR A 546 -0.68 1.56 14.84
C TYR A 546 -0.77 1.40 16.34
N ASP A 547 0.05 0.51 16.87
CA ASP A 547 0.27 0.44 18.30
C ASP A 547 0.66 1.81 18.85
N ARG A 548 -0.04 2.20 19.90
CA ARG A 548 0.31 3.33 20.77
C ARG A 548 0.49 2.86 22.20
N SER A 549 0.59 1.54 22.41
CA SER A 549 0.67 0.97 23.72
C SER A 549 1.87 1.55 24.44
N LEU A 550 1.61 1.98 25.65
CA LEU A 550 2.59 2.66 26.46
C LEU A 550 3.36 1.63 27.29
N TYR A 551 4.53 2.08 27.77
CA TYR A 551 5.23 1.42 28.86
C TYR A 551 5.89 0.07 28.49
N GLN A 552 6.57 0.10 27.33
CA GLN A 552 7.45 -0.98 26.84
C GLN A 552 6.72 -2.33 26.61
N PRO A 553 5.71 -2.39 25.73
CA PRO A 553 5.17 -3.66 25.25
C PRO A 553 6.28 -4.48 24.55
N GLN A 554 6.35 -5.78 24.85
CA GLN A 554 7.30 -6.72 24.24
C GLN A 554 6.63 -7.71 23.29
N PHE A 555 5.32 -7.95 23.47
CA PHE A 555 4.53 -8.87 22.66
C PHE A 555 3.18 -8.24 22.30
N TRP A 556 2.71 -8.47 21.07
CA TRP A 556 1.43 -7.97 20.54
C TRP A 556 0.58 -9.13 20.00
N SER A 557 -0.73 -9.00 20.12
CA SER A 557 -1.71 -9.93 19.57
C SER A 557 -2.93 -9.15 19.11
N TRP A 558 -3.16 -9.14 17.80
CA TRP A 558 -4.28 -8.46 17.15
C TRP A 558 -5.36 -9.45 16.73
N ASP A 559 -6.61 -9.04 16.93
CA ASP A 559 -7.82 -9.65 16.36
C ASP A 559 -8.72 -8.49 15.90
N PHE A 560 -8.87 -8.31 14.59
CA PHE A 560 -9.51 -7.12 13.99
C PHE A 560 -11.03 -7.25 13.80
N ASN A 561 -11.56 -8.47 13.90
CA ASN A 561 -12.96 -8.79 13.62
C ASN A 561 -13.66 -9.50 14.80
N GLU A 562 -12.95 -9.74 15.90
CA GLU A 562 -13.39 -10.41 17.12
C GLU A 562 -13.88 -11.85 16.87
N ASP A 563 -13.29 -12.53 15.88
CA ASP A 563 -13.60 -13.93 15.58
C ASP A 563 -12.88 -14.93 16.51
N GLY A 564 -12.00 -14.44 17.39
CA GLY A 564 -11.24 -15.21 18.35
C GLY A 564 -9.99 -15.88 17.76
N GLN A 565 -9.64 -15.59 16.51
CA GLN A 565 -8.35 -15.92 15.90
C GLN A 565 -7.42 -14.71 15.95
N ILE A 566 -6.13 -14.97 16.16
CA ILE A 566 -5.11 -13.92 16.10
C ILE A 566 -4.78 -13.67 14.63
N ASP A 567 -5.11 -12.47 14.14
CA ASP A 567 -4.81 -12.02 12.79
C ASP A 567 -3.35 -11.61 12.62
N SER A 568 -2.72 -11.08 13.68
CA SER A 568 -1.34 -10.59 13.64
C SER A 568 -0.66 -10.51 15.00
N THR A 569 0.66 -10.64 15.01
CA THR A 569 1.51 -10.46 16.20
C THR A 569 2.53 -9.33 16.04
N ASN A 570 2.42 -8.53 14.97
CA ASN A 570 3.30 -7.39 14.73
C ASN A 570 2.84 -6.17 15.52
N SER A 571 3.73 -5.25 15.89
CA SER A 571 3.35 -4.01 16.59
C SER A 571 2.53 -3.05 15.73
N SER A 572 2.70 -3.06 14.40
CA SER A 572 1.80 -2.36 13.48
C SER A 572 1.31 -3.34 12.43
N SER A 573 0.04 -3.23 12.07
CA SER A 573 -0.59 -4.16 11.16
C SER A 573 -1.68 -3.46 10.35
N THR A 574 -2.14 -4.13 9.30
CA THR A 574 -3.21 -3.64 8.45
C THR A 574 -4.21 -4.75 8.24
N TYR A 575 -5.49 -4.41 8.27
CA TYR A 575 -6.57 -5.34 8.00
C TYR A 575 -7.45 -4.84 6.85
N TRP A 576 -7.95 -5.77 6.05
CA TRP A 576 -8.78 -5.49 4.89
C TRP A 576 -10.25 -5.80 5.21
N PHE A 577 -11.06 -4.75 5.34
CA PHE A 577 -12.50 -4.88 5.53
C PHE A 577 -13.19 -4.80 4.17
N GLU A 578 -13.72 -5.93 3.72
CA GLU A 578 -14.33 -6.08 2.39
C GLU A 578 -15.78 -5.58 2.36
N GLU A 579 -16.54 -5.81 3.44
CA GLU A 579 -17.97 -5.50 3.51
C GLU A 579 -18.29 -4.34 4.47
N PRO A 580 -19.37 -3.57 4.22
CA PRO A 580 -19.89 -2.60 5.19
C PRO A 580 -20.33 -3.29 6.49
N GLY A 581 -20.02 -2.68 7.63
CA GLY A 581 -20.32 -3.25 8.94
C GLY A 581 -19.64 -2.51 10.09
N ILE A 582 -20.01 -2.88 11.32
CA ILE A 582 -19.35 -2.41 12.54
C ILE A 582 -18.48 -3.57 13.04
N TYR A 583 -17.17 -3.35 13.12
CA TYR A 583 -16.18 -4.32 13.56
C TYR A 583 -15.55 -3.88 14.88
N THR A 584 -15.19 -4.83 15.73
CA THR A 584 -14.41 -4.56 16.95
C THR A 584 -12.99 -5.04 16.72
N ALA A 585 -12.04 -4.11 16.62
CA ALA A 585 -10.62 -4.45 16.64
C ALA A 585 -10.12 -4.53 18.08
N SER A 586 -9.30 -5.52 18.39
CA SER A 586 -8.68 -5.70 19.69
C SER A 586 -7.17 -5.85 19.56
N LEU A 587 -6.44 -5.20 20.48
CA LEU A 587 -5.01 -5.36 20.64
C LEU A 587 -4.74 -5.78 22.09
N THR A 588 -4.07 -6.91 22.25
CA THR A 588 -3.49 -7.33 23.53
C THR A 588 -1.99 -7.17 23.49
N VAL A 589 -1.42 -6.47 24.47
CA VAL A 589 0.03 -6.31 24.64
C VAL A 589 0.52 -6.84 25.98
N SER A 590 1.77 -7.31 26.04
CA SER A 590 2.38 -7.78 27.30
C SER A 590 3.90 -7.55 27.37
N ASN A 591 4.46 -7.58 28.59
CA ASN A 591 5.90 -7.52 28.86
C ASN A 591 6.34 -8.46 30.02
N HIS A 592 7.64 -8.76 30.11
CA HIS A 592 8.24 -9.61 31.14
C HIS A 592 9.68 -9.19 31.51
N PHE A 593 9.94 -8.93 32.80
CA PHE A 593 11.25 -8.49 33.34
C PHE A 593 11.86 -9.49 34.33
N GLY A 594 11.50 -10.78 34.25
CA GLY A 594 12.00 -11.81 35.16
C GLY A 594 11.52 -11.58 36.59
N ALA A 595 12.43 -11.45 37.55
CA ALA A 595 12.09 -11.16 38.95
C ALA A 595 11.45 -9.77 39.16
N GLY A 596 11.56 -8.86 38.19
CA GLY A 596 10.92 -7.54 38.18
C GLY A 596 9.45 -7.53 37.73
N GLY A 597 8.86 -8.70 37.43
CA GLY A 597 7.42 -8.85 37.13
C GLY A 597 7.05 -8.93 35.64
N SER A 598 5.74 -9.02 35.37
CA SER A 598 5.14 -9.01 34.03
C SER A 598 3.77 -8.33 34.05
N SER A 599 3.41 -7.65 32.97
CA SER A 599 2.08 -7.02 32.79
C SER A 599 1.48 -7.40 31.44
N SER A 600 0.15 -7.43 31.38
CA SER A 600 -0.63 -7.60 30.14
C SER A 600 -1.84 -6.70 30.20
N ASP A 601 -2.19 -6.12 29.05
CA ASP A 601 -3.39 -5.29 28.92
C ASP A 601 -4.02 -5.50 27.53
N THR A 602 -5.33 -5.26 27.44
CA THR A 602 -6.10 -5.41 26.20
C THR A 602 -6.96 -4.19 25.98
N GLN A 603 -6.82 -3.58 24.81
CA GLN A 603 -7.65 -2.46 24.37
C GLN A 603 -8.51 -2.91 23.18
N THR A 604 -9.73 -2.40 23.12
CA THR A 604 -10.62 -2.58 21.97
C THR A 604 -10.99 -1.25 21.33
N TYR A 605 -11.31 -1.28 20.04
CA TYR A 605 -11.72 -0.13 19.27
C TYR A 605 -12.75 -0.50 18.20
N THR A 606 -13.84 0.25 18.12
CA THR A 606 -14.89 0.00 17.12
C THR A 606 -14.55 0.68 15.80
N ILE A 607 -14.61 -0.05 14.70
CA ILE A 607 -14.41 0.44 13.33
C ILE A 607 -15.73 0.34 12.59
N THR A 608 -16.21 1.46 12.05
CA THR A 608 -17.42 1.50 11.23
C THR A 608 -17.04 1.59 9.76
N ILE A 609 -17.38 0.56 9.00
CA ILE A 609 -17.24 0.54 7.56
C ILE A 609 -18.60 0.85 6.95
N LEU A 610 -18.73 2.05 6.37
CA LEU A 610 -19.92 2.53 5.70
C LEU A 610 -19.96 2.03 4.24
N PRO A 611 -21.15 2.04 3.60
CA PRO A 611 -21.25 1.88 2.16
C PRO A 611 -20.45 2.99 1.41
N PRO A 612 -19.79 2.68 0.28
CA PRO A 612 -19.11 3.69 -0.55
C PRO A 612 -20.06 4.66 -1.23
N VAL A 613 -19.61 5.90 -1.47
CA VAL A 613 -20.31 6.84 -2.35
C VAL A 613 -20.47 6.20 -3.72
N ILE A 614 -21.67 6.22 -4.28
CA ILE A 614 -21.90 5.72 -5.63
C ILE A 614 -22.17 6.94 -6.50
N ALA A 615 -21.18 7.31 -7.32
CA ALA A 615 -21.33 8.41 -8.27
C ALA A 615 -22.43 8.04 -9.26
N HIS A 616 -23.48 8.85 -9.29
CA HIS A 616 -24.56 8.72 -10.26
C HIS A 616 -25.01 10.08 -10.76
N PHE A 617 -25.27 10.21 -12.05
CA PHE A 617 -25.91 11.39 -12.61
C PHE A 617 -26.69 11.13 -13.88
N SER A 618 -27.73 11.92 -14.11
CA SER A 618 -28.43 12.00 -15.39
C SER A 618 -27.89 13.15 -16.24
N ALA A 619 -27.92 12.97 -17.56
CA ALA A 619 -27.57 13.99 -18.55
C ALA A 619 -28.72 14.08 -19.56
N SER A 620 -29.39 15.23 -19.61
CA SER A 620 -30.51 15.47 -20.52
C SER A 620 -30.41 16.86 -21.18
N PRO A 621 -30.55 16.98 -22.51
CA PRO A 621 -30.63 15.88 -23.48
C PRO A 621 -29.26 15.20 -23.71
N ALA A 622 -29.27 13.91 -24.06
CA ALA A 622 -28.05 13.09 -24.25
C ALA A 622 -27.33 13.34 -25.59
N VAL A 623 -28.07 13.93 -26.53
CA VAL A 623 -27.66 14.22 -27.90
C VAL A 623 -28.04 15.66 -28.15
N VAL A 624 -27.07 16.47 -28.60
CA VAL A 624 -27.24 17.91 -28.80
C VAL A 624 -26.53 18.36 -30.08
N GLN A 625 -26.99 19.45 -30.67
CA GLN A 625 -26.22 20.16 -31.70
C GLN A 625 -25.12 21.02 -31.07
N PRO A 626 -24.07 21.40 -31.83
CA PRO A 626 -23.04 22.30 -31.34
C PRO A 626 -23.66 23.61 -30.81
N GLY A 627 -23.36 23.94 -29.55
CA GLY A 627 -23.86 25.15 -28.85
C GLY A 627 -25.14 24.97 -28.05
N GLU A 628 -25.83 23.83 -28.14
CA GLU A 628 -26.97 23.52 -27.27
C GLU A 628 -26.52 23.10 -25.86
N THR A 629 -27.34 23.41 -24.86
CA THR A 629 -27.02 23.18 -23.45
C THR A 629 -27.50 21.80 -23.01
N VAL A 630 -26.63 21.05 -22.33
CA VAL A 630 -26.96 19.80 -21.65
C VAL A 630 -27.05 20.06 -20.15
N HIS A 631 -28.09 19.54 -19.51
CA HIS A 631 -28.28 19.57 -18.07
C HIS A 631 -27.76 18.27 -17.46
N PHE A 632 -26.89 18.39 -16.46
CA PHE A 632 -26.38 17.26 -15.71
C PHE A 632 -26.86 17.35 -14.26
N ILE A 633 -27.61 16.35 -13.83
CA ILE A 633 -28.23 16.28 -12.50
C ILE A 633 -27.54 15.15 -11.72
N ASP A 634 -26.82 15.52 -10.66
CA ASP A 634 -26.34 14.56 -9.67
C ASP A 634 -27.48 13.75 -9.03
N GLU A 635 -27.29 12.44 -9.01
CA GLU A 635 -28.14 11.40 -8.43
C GLU A 635 -27.30 10.46 -7.54
N SER A 636 -26.11 10.91 -7.12
CA SER A 636 -25.15 10.07 -6.41
C SER A 636 -25.68 9.64 -5.03
N GLU A 637 -25.41 8.38 -4.67
CA GLU A 637 -25.90 7.75 -3.43
C GLU A 637 -24.84 7.78 -2.32
N ASN A 638 -25.27 7.53 -1.08
CA ASN A 638 -24.43 7.46 0.14
C ASN A 638 -23.76 8.80 0.53
N ASP A 639 -24.54 9.88 0.52
CA ASP A 639 -24.21 11.21 1.01
C ASP A 639 -22.91 11.81 0.43
N PRO A 640 -22.85 12.09 -0.89
CA PRO A 640 -21.77 12.87 -1.50
C PRO A 640 -21.73 14.29 -0.93
N THR A 641 -20.54 14.86 -0.72
CA THR A 641 -20.36 16.24 -0.24
C THR A 641 -19.45 17.09 -1.12
N ALA A 642 -18.80 16.48 -2.10
CA ALA A 642 -18.03 17.14 -3.13
C ALA A 642 -18.30 16.51 -4.49
N TRP A 643 -18.47 17.36 -5.49
CA TRP A 643 -18.65 17.01 -6.89
C TRP A 643 -17.52 17.65 -7.68
N ASN A 644 -17.01 16.93 -8.67
CA ASN A 644 -16.12 17.47 -9.67
C ASN A 644 -16.56 16.95 -11.02
N TRP A 645 -17.13 17.86 -11.80
CA TRP A 645 -17.50 17.61 -13.18
C TRP A 645 -16.33 17.94 -14.08
N SER A 646 -15.97 17.03 -14.97
CA SER A 646 -15.02 17.28 -16.05
C SER A 646 -15.70 17.00 -17.38
N PHE A 647 -15.71 18.00 -18.26
CA PHE A 647 -16.36 17.92 -19.58
C PHE A 647 -15.39 17.54 -20.71
N GLY A 648 -14.30 16.83 -20.39
CA GLY A 648 -13.38 16.28 -21.40
C GLY A 648 -12.44 17.32 -22.01
N GLU A 649 -12.27 17.28 -23.34
CA GLU A 649 -11.24 18.03 -24.10
C GLU A 649 -11.38 19.56 -24.04
N ASP A 650 -12.52 20.08 -23.62
CA ASP A 650 -12.77 21.52 -23.48
C ASP A 650 -12.13 22.10 -22.18
N GLY A 651 -11.61 21.23 -21.29
CA GLY A 651 -10.84 21.60 -20.10
C GLY A 651 -11.63 22.28 -18.97
N ALA A 652 -12.94 22.45 -19.13
CA ALA A 652 -13.80 23.06 -18.13
C ALA A 652 -14.11 22.07 -16.99
N THR A 653 -13.90 22.52 -15.76
CA THR A 653 -14.31 21.80 -14.54
C THR A 653 -15.22 22.67 -13.67
N THR A 654 -16.08 22.04 -12.89
CA THR A 654 -16.96 22.73 -11.95
C THR A 654 -17.32 21.83 -10.77
N ASN A 655 -17.58 22.46 -9.63
CA ASN A 655 -17.82 21.77 -8.36
C ASN A 655 -19.27 21.92 -7.86
N SER A 656 -20.17 22.41 -8.71
CA SER A 656 -21.60 22.46 -8.38
C SER A 656 -22.20 21.06 -8.39
N GLN A 657 -23.17 20.81 -7.49
CA GLN A 657 -23.89 19.53 -7.44
C GLN A 657 -24.62 19.22 -8.76
N HIS A 658 -25.40 20.18 -9.27
CA HIS A 658 -25.99 20.10 -10.60
C HIS A 658 -25.34 21.14 -11.53
N VAL A 659 -25.17 20.80 -12.80
CA VAL A 659 -24.43 21.63 -13.76
C VAL A 659 -25.12 21.67 -15.12
N HIS A 660 -24.85 22.71 -15.88
CA HIS A 660 -25.25 22.81 -17.28
C HIS A 660 -24.02 23.16 -18.13
N PHE A 661 -23.88 22.55 -19.30
CA PHE A 661 -22.72 22.76 -20.17
C PHE A 661 -23.12 22.67 -21.64
N ALA A 662 -22.55 23.54 -22.47
CA ALA A 662 -22.78 23.57 -23.92
C ALA A 662 -21.45 23.33 -24.65
N TYR A 663 -21.43 22.34 -25.53
CA TYR A 663 -20.24 21.94 -26.27
C TYR A 663 -20.18 22.65 -27.62
N ALA A 664 -19.07 23.31 -27.93
CA ALA A 664 -18.91 24.10 -29.16
C ALA A 664 -18.56 23.23 -30.38
N GLU A 665 -17.87 22.11 -30.17
CA GLU A 665 -17.38 21.25 -31.24
C GLU A 665 -18.13 19.90 -31.26
N PRO A 666 -18.44 19.36 -32.45
CA PRO A 666 -19.08 18.06 -32.58
C PRO A 666 -18.17 16.90 -32.15
N GLY A 667 -18.79 15.73 -31.95
CA GLY A 667 -18.16 14.50 -31.53
C GLY A 667 -18.70 13.98 -30.20
N TRP A 668 -18.20 12.82 -29.77
CA TRP A 668 -18.51 12.27 -28.47
C TRP A 668 -17.77 13.04 -27.38
N LYS A 669 -18.53 13.64 -26.48
CA LYS A 669 -18.00 14.38 -25.34
C LYS A 669 -18.12 13.52 -24.09
N SER A 670 -16.97 13.27 -23.48
CA SER A 670 -16.91 12.59 -22.19
C SER A 670 -17.27 13.60 -21.11
N VAL A 671 -18.32 13.32 -20.35
CA VAL A 671 -18.54 13.94 -19.06
C VAL A 671 -18.19 12.93 -17.98
N THR A 672 -17.43 13.40 -17.01
CA THR A 672 -17.04 12.62 -15.85
C THR A 672 -17.56 13.34 -14.62
N LEU A 673 -18.42 12.66 -13.85
CA LEU A 673 -18.71 13.07 -12.49
C LEU A 673 -17.84 12.26 -11.55
N THR A 674 -17.02 12.98 -10.80
CA THR A 674 -16.30 12.42 -9.67
C THR A 674 -16.93 12.93 -8.39
N THR A 675 -17.57 12.05 -7.64
CA THR A 675 -18.10 12.38 -6.31
C THR A 675 -17.22 11.80 -5.22
N SER A 676 -17.12 12.57 -4.15
CA SER A 676 -16.53 12.10 -2.91
C SER A 676 -17.31 12.65 -1.72
N ASN A 677 -17.11 12.00 -0.59
CA ASN A 677 -17.34 12.64 0.69
C ASN A 677 -16.06 12.59 1.52
N ALA A 678 -16.10 13.22 2.69
CA ALA A 678 -14.94 13.29 3.58
C ALA A 678 -14.41 11.91 4.04
N LEU A 679 -15.12 10.80 3.78
CA LEU A 679 -14.82 9.46 4.28
C LEU A 679 -14.40 8.46 3.19
N SER A 680 -14.70 8.73 1.92
CA SER A 680 -14.32 7.89 0.78
C SER A 680 -12.92 8.24 0.26
N PHE A 681 -11.93 7.34 0.43
CA PHE A 681 -10.58 7.51 -0.14
C PHE A 681 -10.51 7.28 -1.65
N SER A 682 -11.48 6.54 -2.19
CA SER A 682 -11.65 6.31 -3.62
C SER A 682 -12.69 7.29 -4.16
N SER A 683 -12.31 8.05 -5.18
CA SER A 683 -13.24 8.92 -5.88
C SER A 683 -14.02 8.08 -6.89
N PHE A 684 -15.33 7.92 -6.68
CA PHE A 684 -16.15 7.14 -7.58
C PHE A 684 -16.46 7.98 -8.81
N THR A 685 -16.27 7.36 -9.96
CA THR A 685 -16.27 8.04 -11.24
C THR A 685 -17.34 7.40 -12.09
N GLU A 686 -18.43 8.13 -12.30
CA GLU A 686 -19.32 7.78 -13.39
C GLU A 686 -18.91 8.58 -14.62
N LYS A 687 -18.71 7.88 -15.73
CA LYS A 687 -18.43 8.48 -17.02
C LYS A 687 -19.61 8.24 -17.93
N ARG A 688 -20.17 9.32 -18.47
CA ARG A 688 -21.20 9.25 -19.50
C ARG A 688 -20.73 10.00 -20.74
N ALA A 689 -21.19 9.54 -21.88
CA ALA A 689 -20.91 10.21 -23.14
C ALA A 689 -22.15 11.01 -23.57
N VAL A 690 -21.92 12.28 -23.90
CA VAL A 690 -22.88 13.14 -24.59
C VAL A 690 -22.48 13.18 -26.06
N ARG A 691 -23.42 12.93 -26.98
CA ARG A 691 -23.13 13.00 -28.42
C ARG A 691 -23.43 14.41 -28.90
N VAL A 692 -22.40 15.18 -29.23
CA VAL A 692 -22.56 16.43 -29.96
C VAL A 692 -22.54 16.11 -31.43
N LEU A 693 -23.64 16.33 -32.14
CA LEU A 693 -23.74 15.91 -33.54
C LEU A 693 -22.86 16.80 -34.41
N ALA A 694 -21.94 16.20 -35.18
CA ALA A 694 -21.49 16.86 -36.40
C ALA A 694 -22.70 16.93 -37.33
N PRO A 695 -22.94 18.03 -38.07
CA PRO A 695 -23.88 17.95 -39.18
C PRO A 695 -23.34 16.93 -40.19
N THR A 696 -23.93 15.73 -40.20
CA THR A 696 -23.52 14.65 -41.12
C THR A 696 -24.11 14.93 -42.50
N PRO A 697 -23.30 14.88 -43.57
CA PRO A 697 -23.81 14.80 -44.92
C PRO A 697 -24.82 13.64 -45.05
N ILE A 698 -26.00 13.96 -45.60
CA ILE A 698 -27.04 12.96 -45.89
C ILE A 698 -27.02 12.67 -47.38
N HIS A 699 -26.88 11.39 -47.73
CA HIS A 699 -27.05 10.87 -49.08
C HIS A 699 -28.42 10.20 -49.20
N TYR A 700 -29.11 10.41 -50.32
CA TYR A 700 -30.46 9.91 -50.55
C TYR A 700 -30.45 8.82 -51.62
N VAL A 701 -31.23 7.77 -51.42
CA VAL A 701 -31.42 6.66 -52.37
C VAL A 701 -32.90 6.53 -52.69
N SER A 702 -33.28 6.61 -53.96
CA SER A 702 -34.64 6.41 -54.42
C SER A 702 -34.63 5.79 -55.81
N ALA A 703 -35.45 4.75 -56.04
CA ALA A 703 -35.62 4.14 -57.36
C ALA A 703 -36.09 5.16 -58.42
N ALA A 704 -36.70 6.27 -58.01
CA ALA A 704 -37.16 7.36 -58.88
C ALA A 704 -36.18 8.56 -58.97
N GLY A 705 -35.03 8.49 -58.29
CA GLY A 705 -34.03 9.57 -58.28
C GLY A 705 -33.33 9.77 -59.63
N SER A 706 -32.73 10.95 -59.84
CA SER A 706 -32.00 11.25 -61.08
C SER A 706 -30.59 10.63 -61.16
N HIS A 707 -30.14 9.92 -60.12
CA HIS A 707 -28.82 9.32 -60.01
C HIS A 707 -27.69 10.34 -60.22
N THR A 708 -27.69 11.44 -59.45
CA THR A 708 -26.71 12.53 -59.62
C THR A 708 -25.86 12.72 -58.35
N PRO A 709 -24.58 12.30 -58.34
CA PRO A 709 -23.68 12.51 -57.20
C PRO A 709 -23.56 14.02 -56.85
N PRO A 710 -23.39 14.40 -55.58
CA PRO A 710 -23.16 13.54 -54.41
C PRO A 710 -24.47 13.04 -53.75
N PHE A 711 -25.63 13.06 -54.42
CA PHE A 711 -26.89 12.48 -53.89
C PHE A 711 -27.45 13.16 -52.63
N THR A 712 -27.24 14.47 -52.44
CA THR A 712 -27.61 15.20 -51.21
C THR A 712 -29.07 15.65 -51.10
N SER A 713 -29.96 15.14 -51.97
CA SER A 713 -31.41 15.38 -51.90
C SER A 713 -32.20 14.25 -52.56
N TRP A 714 -33.49 14.11 -52.24
CA TRP A 714 -34.39 13.15 -52.91
C TRP A 714 -34.44 13.31 -54.44
N ALA A 715 -34.34 14.55 -54.96
CA ALA A 715 -34.37 14.80 -56.40
C ALA A 715 -33.12 14.26 -57.10
N THR A 716 -31.96 14.41 -56.47
CA THR A 716 -30.66 13.95 -56.98
C THR A 716 -30.30 12.54 -56.55
N ALA A 717 -31.17 11.86 -55.80
CA ALA A 717 -30.92 10.60 -55.13
C ALA A 717 -30.31 9.52 -56.05
N ALA A 718 -29.46 8.67 -55.47
CA ALA A 718 -28.95 7.49 -56.13
C ALA A 718 -30.09 6.50 -56.39
N THR A 719 -30.10 5.89 -57.57
CA THR A 719 -31.10 4.85 -57.92
C THR A 719 -30.74 3.45 -57.39
N ASN A 720 -29.56 3.28 -56.81
CA ASN A 720 -29.14 2.07 -56.12
C ASN A 720 -28.31 2.42 -54.88
N ILE A 721 -28.31 1.51 -53.91
CA ILE A 721 -27.72 1.72 -52.58
C ILE A 721 -26.20 1.77 -52.66
N GLN A 722 -25.58 0.92 -53.50
CA GLN A 722 -24.11 0.86 -53.64
C GLN A 722 -23.54 2.22 -54.08
N ALA A 723 -24.18 2.91 -55.03
CA ALA A 723 -23.71 4.22 -55.49
C ALA A 723 -23.70 5.28 -54.39
N ALA A 724 -24.68 5.25 -53.47
CA ALA A 724 -24.67 6.15 -52.32
C ALA A 724 -23.57 5.80 -51.31
N ILE A 725 -23.34 4.50 -51.05
CA ILE A 725 -22.23 4.02 -50.21
C ILE A 725 -20.88 4.44 -50.81
N ASP A 726 -20.71 4.30 -52.12
CA ASP A 726 -19.47 4.65 -52.80
C ASP A 726 -19.17 6.16 -52.69
N ALA A 727 -20.21 7.00 -52.72
CA ALA A 727 -20.13 8.46 -52.65
C ALA A 727 -20.04 9.03 -51.22
N SER A 728 -20.26 8.24 -50.18
CA SER A 728 -20.24 8.69 -48.79
C SER A 728 -18.85 8.57 -48.15
N GLU A 729 -18.61 9.34 -47.10
CA GLU A 729 -17.45 9.24 -46.20
C GLU A 729 -17.90 8.81 -44.78
N THR A 730 -16.97 8.40 -43.92
CA THR A 730 -17.28 8.04 -42.53
C THR A 730 -17.11 9.28 -41.63
N PRO A 731 -18.11 9.69 -40.81
CA PRO A 731 -19.45 9.11 -40.63
C PRO A 731 -20.57 9.89 -41.36
N ASP A 732 -21.09 9.35 -42.46
CA ASP A 732 -22.27 9.87 -43.17
C ASP A 732 -23.54 9.03 -42.91
N THR A 733 -24.69 9.58 -43.33
CA THR A 733 -25.98 8.89 -43.29
C THR A 733 -26.54 8.71 -44.70
N ILE A 734 -27.10 7.53 -44.97
CA ILE A 734 -27.78 7.20 -46.23
C ILE A 734 -29.25 6.94 -45.93
N LEU A 735 -30.13 7.81 -46.41
CA LEU A 735 -31.59 7.64 -46.33
C LEU A 735 -32.11 6.97 -47.60
N ILE A 736 -32.87 5.88 -47.44
CA ILE A 736 -33.43 5.11 -48.54
C ILE A 736 -34.95 5.27 -48.55
N ALA A 737 -35.51 5.75 -49.65
CA ALA A 737 -36.96 5.85 -49.82
C ALA A 737 -37.61 4.46 -49.84
N SER A 738 -38.88 4.39 -49.45
CA SER A 738 -39.69 3.18 -49.58
C SER A 738 -39.67 2.65 -51.02
N GLY A 739 -39.52 1.33 -51.18
CA GLY A 739 -39.44 0.71 -52.50
C GLY A 739 -38.62 -0.59 -52.49
N THR A 740 -38.63 -1.29 -53.63
CA THR A 740 -37.88 -2.55 -53.81
C THR A 740 -36.61 -2.30 -54.60
N TYR A 741 -35.47 -2.70 -54.02
CA TYR A 741 -34.14 -2.51 -54.57
C TYR A 741 -33.52 -3.86 -54.92
N THR A 742 -33.27 -4.06 -56.22
CA THR A 742 -32.83 -5.33 -56.80
C THR A 742 -31.52 -5.23 -57.59
N SER A 743 -30.94 -4.02 -57.70
CA SER A 743 -29.75 -3.81 -58.53
C SER A 743 -28.54 -4.48 -57.90
N PRO A 744 -27.74 -5.28 -58.64
CA PRO A 744 -26.51 -5.87 -58.11
C PRO A 744 -25.52 -4.79 -57.72
N GLY A 745 -25.00 -4.88 -56.49
CA GLY A 745 -23.88 -4.09 -56.00
C GLY A 745 -22.54 -4.77 -56.32
N VAL A 746 -21.55 -4.55 -55.45
CA VAL A 746 -20.22 -5.15 -55.58
C VAL A 746 -20.27 -6.64 -55.22
N ALA A 747 -19.59 -7.48 -56.01
CA ALA A 747 -19.40 -8.88 -55.68
C ALA A 747 -18.33 -9.04 -54.58
N ARG A 748 -18.72 -9.57 -53.42
CA ARG A 748 -17.84 -9.90 -52.30
C ARG A 748 -18.44 -11.08 -51.55
N ASN A 749 -17.68 -12.17 -51.44
CA ASN A 749 -18.17 -13.47 -50.97
C ASN A 749 -19.43 -13.95 -51.73
N GLY A 750 -19.50 -13.66 -53.04
CA GLY A 750 -20.69 -13.84 -53.87
C GLY A 750 -21.26 -12.52 -54.39
N THR A 751 -22.38 -12.58 -55.12
CA THR A 751 -23.10 -11.40 -55.63
C THR A 751 -24.05 -10.89 -54.56
N ASN A 752 -24.08 -9.58 -54.33
CA ASN A 752 -24.91 -8.94 -53.29
C ASN A 752 -25.73 -7.79 -53.90
N VAL A 753 -26.89 -7.44 -53.33
CA VAL A 753 -27.59 -6.19 -53.72
C VAL A 753 -26.76 -4.96 -53.31
N PHE A 754 -26.10 -5.00 -52.15
CA PHE A 754 -25.05 -4.01 -51.81
C PHE A 754 -24.01 -4.59 -50.83
N VAL A 755 -22.86 -3.93 -50.79
CA VAL A 755 -21.79 -4.18 -49.82
C VAL A 755 -21.59 -2.91 -49.01
N LEU A 756 -21.69 -3.02 -47.69
CA LEU A 756 -21.39 -1.93 -46.75
C LEU A 756 -20.04 -2.20 -46.10
N ASP A 757 -19.00 -1.53 -46.59
CA ASP A 757 -17.62 -1.65 -46.12
C ASP A 757 -17.10 -0.40 -45.39
N LYS A 758 -17.91 0.67 -45.35
CA LYS A 758 -17.66 1.90 -44.62
C LYS A 758 -18.49 1.96 -43.34
N ASP A 759 -17.96 2.64 -42.33
CA ASP A 759 -18.69 2.92 -41.09
C ASP A 759 -19.65 4.10 -41.33
N VAL A 760 -20.78 3.81 -41.98
CA VAL A 760 -21.86 4.78 -42.27
C VAL A 760 -23.20 4.17 -41.87
N GLU A 761 -24.19 5.03 -41.64
CA GLU A 761 -25.52 4.60 -41.21
C GLU A 761 -26.51 4.58 -42.39
N ILE A 762 -27.10 3.41 -42.67
CA ILE A 762 -28.17 3.23 -43.67
C ILE A 762 -29.51 3.16 -42.95
N TRP A 763 -30.45 4.03 -43.36
CA TRP A 763 -31.80 4.11 -42.81
C TRP A 763 -32.82 3.93 -43.92
N GLY A 764 -33.56 2.83 -43.87
CA GLY A 764 -34.73 2.61 -44.72
C GLY A 764 -35.95 3.36 -44.21
N GLU A 765 -36.68 3.99 -45.13
CA GLU A 765 -38.08 4.33 -44.90
C GLU A 765 -38.94 3.05 -44.83
N PRO A 766 -40.11 3.10 -44.18
CA PRO A 766 -41.01 1.95 -44.06
C PRO A 766 -41.33 1.33 -45.42
N GLY A 767 -41.13 0.01 -45.55
CA GLY A 767 -41.32 -0.70 -46.82
C GLY A 767 -40.13 -0.64 -47.79
N THR A 768 -38.94 -0.24 -47.33
CA THR A 768 -37.69 -0.46 -48.07
C THR A 768 -37.32 -1.94 -48.10
N VAL A 769 -37.47 -2.57 -49.26
CA VAL A 769 -37.20 -3.99 -49.50
C VAL A 769 -35.91 -4.15 -50.30
N ILE A 770 -35.00 -4.96 -49.78
CA ILE A 770 -33.78 -5.43 -50.42
C ILE A 770 -34.08 -6.84 -50.96
N ASP A 771 -34.27 -6.94 -52.27
CA ASP A 771 -34.73 -8.17 -52.91
C ASP A 771 -33.61 -8.79 -53.75
N GLY A 772 -33.10 -9.94 -53.30
CA GLY A 772 -32.04 -10.70 -53.97
C GLY A 772 -32.49 -11.47 -55.22
N GLN A 773 -33.80 -11.45 -55.53
CA GLN A 773 -34.43 -12.06 -56.70
C GLN A 773 -34.17 -13.56 -56.90
N GLY A 774 -33.82 -14.28 -55.84
CA GLY A 774 -33.45 -15.69 -55.90
C GLY A 774 -32.08 -15.96 -56.54
N MET A 775 -31.27 -14.92 -56.76
CA MET A 775 -30.00 -15.02 -57.51
C MET A 775 -28.80 -14.43 -56.76
N MET A 776 -29.04 -13.55 -55.79
CA MET A 776 -28.01 -12.76 -55.13
C MET A 776 -28.30 -12.66 -53.65
N ARG A 777 -27.26 -12.53 -52.83
CA ARG A 777 -27.40 -12.22 -51.41
C ARG A 777 -28.04 -10.84 -51.24
N GLY A 778 -28.85 -10.65 -50.20
CA GLY A 778 -29.39 -9.33 -49.85
C GLY A 778 -28.28 -8.30 -49.61
N ALA A 779 -27.44 -8.50 -48.60
CA ALA A 779 -26.29 -7.61 -48.35
C ALA A 779 -25.07 -8.31 -47.75
N CYS A 780 -23.91 -7.69 -47.97
CA CYS A 780 -22.68 -8.00 -47.25
C CYS A 780 -22.28 -6.79 -46.40
N LEU A 781 -22.45 -6.90 -45.09
CA LEU A 781 -22.22 -5.84 -44.12
C LEU A 781 -20.94 -6.12 -43.33
N LEU A 782 -19.95 -5.29 -43.56
CA LEU A 782 -18.60 -5.46 -43.02
C LEU A 782 -18.28 -4.39 -41.98
N ASN A 783 -18.92 -3.23 -42.09
CA ASN A 783 -18.83 -2.13 -41.14
C ASN A 783 -20.13 -1.29 -41.16
N GLY A 784 -20.30 -0.34 -40.25
CA GLY A 784 -21.45 0.57 -40.23
C GLY A 784 -22.75 -0.07 -39.74
N MET A 785 -23.89 0.57 -40.04
CA MET A 785 -25.21 0.14 -39.58
C MET A 785 -26.21 0.10 -40.72
N ALA A 786 -27.07 -0.93 -40.74
CA ALA A 786 -28.23 -1.01 -41.59
C ALA A 786 -29.50 -1.14 -40.74
N ARG A 787 -30.43 -0.19 -40.94
CA ARG A 787 -31.63 -0.04 -40.12
C ARG A 787 -32.91 0.04 -40.96
N ASN A 788 -33.99 -0.54 -40.43
CA ASN A 788 -35.34 -0.49 -41.01
C ASN A 788 -35.41 -1.05 -42.45
N LEU A 789 -34.73 -2.17 -42.71
CA LEU A 789 -34.70 -2.81 -44.02
C LEU A 789 -35.39 -4.18 -43.99
N ILE A 790 -36.01 -4.55 -45.11
CA ILE A 790 -36.60 -5.88 -45.32
C ILE A 790 -35.73 -6.64 -46.33
N PHE A 791 -35.03 -7.68 -45.90
CA PHE A 791 -34.20 -8.54 -46.75
C PHE A 791 -34.99 -9.78 -47.17
N LYS A 792 -35.21 -9.94 -48.48
CA LYS A 792 -36.04 -11.01 -49.03
C LYS A 792 -35.47 -11.63 -50.30
N ASN A 793 -35.80 -12.91 -50.55
CA ASN A 793 -35.42 -13.70 -51.73
C ASN A 793 -33.90 -13.71 -51.99
N GLY A 794 -33.08 -13.52 -50.97
CA GLY A 794 -31.63 -13.57 -51.07
C GLY A 794 -31.14 -15.00 -51.25
N VAL A 795 -30.20 -15.23 -52.18
CA VAL A 795 -29.58 -16.55 -52.38
C VAL A 795 -28.06 -16.44 -52.30
N ALA A 796 -27.46 -17.22 -51.40
CA ALA A 796 -26.02 -17.40 -51.32
C ALA A 796 -25.61 -18.74 -51.95
N SER A 797 -25.11 -18.68 -53.19
CA SER A 797 -24.62 -19.85 -53.93
C SER A 797 -23.13 -20.12 -53.73
N THR A 798 -22.75 -21.40 -53.80
CA THR A 798 -21.37 -21.86 -53.72
C THR A 798 -20.68 -21.59 -55.06
N ILE A 799 -19.67 -20.73 -55.04
CA ILE A 799 -18.88 -20.36 -56.21
C ILE A 799 -17.49 -20.98 -56.08
N GLU A 800 -17.09 -21.74 -57.10
CA GLU A 800 -15.76 -22.36 -57.17
C GLU A 800 -14.66 -21.30 -57.03
N GLY A 801 -13.74 -21.52 -56.08
CA GLY A 801 -12.62 -20.62 -55.81
C GLY A 801 -12.95 -19.38 -54.96
N VAL A 802 -14.21 -19.20 -54.52
CA VAL A 802 -14.59 -18.11 -53.60
C VAL A 802 -14.97 -18.70 -52.25
N GLU A 803 -14.08 -18.52 -51.27
CA GLU A 803 -14.32 -19.00 -49.91
C GLU A 803 -15.59 -18.40 -49.31
N ASN A 804 -16.36 -19.25 -48.62
CA ASN A 804 -17.58 -18.89 -47.90
C ASN A 804 -18.74 -18.29 -48.73
N SER A 805 -18.66 -18.36 -50.07
CA SER A 805 -19.68 -17.82 -50.99
C SER A 805 -21.10 -18.35 -50.76
N GLY A 806 -21.25 -19.61 -50.36
CA GLY A 806 -22.55 -20.26 -50.10
C GLY A 806 -23.19 -19.97 -48.74
N ARG A 807 -22.84 -18.89 -48.04
CA ARG A 807 -23.36 -18.60 -46.68
C ARG A 807 -24.06 -17.24 -46.59
N GLY A 808 -25.02 -17.08 -45.69
CA GLY A 808 -25.65 -15.77 -45.42
C GLY A 808 -26.58 -15.33 -46.54
N GLY A 809 -27.62 -16.10 -46.89
CA GLY A 809 -28.50 -15.80 -48.03
C GLY A 809 -29.14 -14.41 -48.00
N GLY A 810 -29.63 -13.98 -46.84
CA GLY A 810 -30.11 -12.63 -46.62
C GLY A 810 -28.96 -11.66 -46.37
N VAL A 811 -28.19 -11.87 -45.30
CA VAL A 811 -27.11 -10.99 -44.88
C VAL A 811 -25.86 -11.77 -44.48
N TRP A 812 -24.71 -11.29 -44.96
CA TRP A 812 -23.40 -11.62 -44.43
C TRP A 812 -22.97 -10.49 -43.48
N LEU A 813 -22.63 -10.78 -42.22
CA LEU A 813 -22.40 -9.79 -41.16
C LEU A 813 -21.06 -10.00 -40.44
N GLU A 814 -20.20 -8.99 -40.40
CA GLU A 814 -18.85 -9.11 -39.79
C GLU A 814 -18.57 -8.12 -38.66
N ASN A 815 -18.57 -6.81 -38.90
CA ASN A 815 -18.35 -5.78 -37.87
C ASN A 815 -19.37 -4.65 -38.01
N ALA A 816 -20.59 -5.00 -38.39
CA ALA A 816 -21.67 -4.05 -38.65
C ALA A 816 -22.86 -4.28 -37.71
N GLU A 817 -23.82 -3.37 -37.74
CA GLU A 817 -25.06 -3.46 -36.99
C GLU A 817 -26.29 -3.64 -37.89
N LEU A 818 -27.15 -4.58 -37.54
CA LEU A 818 -28.51 -4.72 -38.05
C LEU A 818 -29.50 -4.27 -36.97
N VAL A 819 -30.35 -3.29 -37.29
CA VAL A 819 -31.30 -2.71 -36.33
C VAL A 819 -32.70 -2.64 -36.92
N SER A 820 -33.70 -3.19 -36.24
CA SER A 820 -35.11 -3.09 -36.69
C SER A 820 -35.34 -3.64 -38.10
N CYS A 821 -34.65 -4.70 -38.49
CA CYS A 821 -34.74 -5.30 -39.83
C CYS A 821 -35.58 -6.59 -39.84
N LEU A 822 -36.27 -6.83 -40.95
CA LEU A 822 -36.90 -8.12 -41.23
C LEU A 822 -36.04 -8.88 -42.24
N ILE A 823 -35.66 -10.13 -41.93
CA ILE A 823 -34.89 -11.01 -42.80
C ILE A 823 -35.73 -12.27 -43.01
N SER A 824 -36.31 -12.41 -44.20
CA SER A 824 -37.22 -13.51 -44.50
C SER A 824 -37.14 -14.04 -45.91
N GLU A 825 -37.52 -15.30 -46.13
CA GLU A 825 -37.55 -15.93 -47.46
C GLU A 825 -36.18 -15.94 -48.16
N ASN A 826 -35.07 -16.01 -47.41
CA ASN A 826 -33.72 -16.12 -47.96
C ASN A 826 -33.19 -17.55 -47.87
N HIS A 827 -32.24 -17.90 -48.74
CA HIS A 827 -31.69 -19.23 -48.86
C HIS A 827 -30.15 -19.24 -48.97
N ALA A 828 -29.49 -20.20 -48.34
CA ALA A 828 -28.06 -20.44 -48.49
C ALA A 828 -27.76 -21.91 -48.83
N GLU A 829 -26.93 -22.14 -49.86
CA GLU A 829 -26.50 -23.49 -50.26
C GLU A 829 -25.60 -24.18 -49.23
N LEU A 830 -25.03 -23.43 -48.28
CA LEU A 830 -24.27 -23.98 -47.17
C LEU A 830 -24.98 -23.66 -45.84
N LYS A 831 -24.77 -22.45 -45.30
CA LYS A 831 -25.14 -22.15 -43.91
C LYS A 831 -25.60 -20.71 -43.69
N GLY A 832 -26.45 -20.49 -42.69
CA GLY A 832 -26.93 -19.15 -42.34
C GLY A 832 -27.86 -18.61 -43.43
N GLY A 833 -29.00 -19.25 -43.68
CA GLY A 833 -29.92 -18.86 -44.74
C GLY A 833 -30.37 -17.40 -44.66
N GLY A 834 -30.75 -16.95 -43.47
CA GLY A 834 -31.07 -15.56 -43.18
C GLY A 834 -29.80 -14.74 -42.97
N VAL A 835 -29.01 -15.08 -41.95
CA VAL A 835 -27.81 -14.34 -41.58
C VAL A 835 -26.65 -15.31 -41.30
N TYR A 836 -25.49 -15.00 -41.87
CA TYR A 836 -24.22 -15.61 -41.47
C TYR A 836 -23.33 -14.54 -40.89
N THR A 837 -22.80 -14.75 -39.69
CA THR A 837 -22.03 -13.76 -38.95
C THR A 837 -20.76 -14.30 -38.30
N PHE A 838 -19.72 -13.48 -38.20
CA PHE A 838 -18.50 -13.75 -37.41
C PHE A 838 -18.07 -12.50 -36.61
N GLY A 839 -19.07 -11.80 -36.09
CA GLY A 839 -18.95 -10.53 -35.37
C GLY A 839 -20.08 -9.56 -35.75
N GLY A 840 -20.27 -8.50 -34.96
CA GLY A 840 -21.30 -7.49 -35.21
C GLY A 840 -22.57 -7.69 -34.39
N THR A 841 -23.54 -6.79 -34.53
CA THR A 841 -24.70 -6.73 -33.64
C THR A 841 -26.03 -6.80 -34.38
N ILE A 842 -26.98 -7.57 -33.85
CA ILE A 842 -28.35 -7.72 -34.37
C ILE A 842 -29.31 -7.29 -33.25
N LYS A 843 -30.09 -6.24 -33.48
CA LYS A 843 -31.01 -5.66 -32.49
C LYS A 843 -32.40 -5.51 -33.08
N ASN A 844 -33.42 -5.93 -32.34
CA ASN A 844 -34.81 -5.73 -32.72
C ASN A 844 -35.12 -6.28 -34.13
N CYS A 845 -34.52 -7.40 -34.54
CA CYS A 845 -34.73 -7.97 -35.87
C CYS A 845 -35.65 -9.19 -35.81
N THR A 846 -36.38 -9.45 -36.89
CA THR A 846 -37.09 -10.73 -37.09
C THR A 846 -36.39 -11.50 -38.20
N ILE A 847 -35.93 -12.73 -37.90
CA ILE A 847 -35.28 -13.66 -38.83
C ILE A 847 -36.16 -14.92 -38.91
N ALA A 848 -36.99 -15.02 -39.95
CA ALA A 848 -37.99 -16.08 -40.09
C ALA A 848 -38.18 -16.51 -41.55
N ASP A 849 -38.66 -17.73 -41.78
CA ASP A 849 -38.85 -18.32 -43.12
C ASP A 849 -37.60 -18.31 -44.02
N ASN A 850 -36.42 -18.39 -43.43
CA ASN A 850 -35.17 -18.57 -44.18
C ASN A 850 -34.75 -20.04 -44.19
N SER A 851 -34.00 -20.46 -45.21
CA SER A 851 -33.59 -21.85 -45.40
C SER A 851 -32.09 -22.02 -45.67
N ALA A 852 -31.51 -23.14 -45.24
CA ALA A 852 -30.15 -23.51 -45.61
C ALA A 852 -30.01 -25.02 -45.86
N ASP A 853 -29.17 -25.39 -46.83
CA ASP A 853 -28.99 -26.80 -47.24
C ASP A 853 -28.14 -27.62 -46.25
N GLU A 854 -27.32 -26.99 -45.40
CA GLU A 854 -26.56 -27.71 -44.35
C GLU A 854 -27.04 -27.39 -42.94
N GLN A 855 -26.85 -26.13 -42.49
CA GLN A 855 -27.02 -25.76 -41.08
C GLN A 855 -27.55 -24.32 -40.94
N ALA A 856 -28.38 -24.10 -39.93
CA ALA A 856 -28.88 -22.78 -39.55
C ALA A 856 -29.53 -22.02 -40.70
N GLY A 857 -30.78 -22.36 -40.99
CA GLY A 857 -31.62 -21.62 -41.92
C GLY A 857 -31.79 -20.17 -41.49
N GLY A 858 -31.90 -19.88 -40.19
CA GLY A 858 -31.99 -18.51 -39.66
C GLY A 858 -30.64 -17.81 -39.51
N LEU A 859 -29.95 -18.04 -38.39
CA LEU A 859 -28.70 -17.36 -38.02
C LEU A 859 -27.55 -18.35 -37.75
N LEU A 860 -26.41 -18.19 -38.42
CA LEU A 860 -25.17 -18.86 -38.01
C LEU A 860 -24.14 -17.86 -37.49
N ALA A 861 -23.73 -18.01 -36.23
CA ALA A 861 -22.63 -17.26 -35.62
C ALA A 861 -21.34 -18.11 -35.59
N ASP A 862 -20.34 -17.68 -36.35
CA ASP A 862 -19.05 -18.35 -36.56
C ASP A 862 -17.92 -17.70 -35.74
N VAL A 863 -16.79 -18.39 -35.63
CA VAL A 863 -15.58 -17.91 -34.92
C VAL A 863 -14.41 -17.91 -35.87
N PHE A 864 -13.77 -16.75 -36.07
CA PHE A 864 -12.50 -16.69 -36.75
C PHE A 864 -11.36 -16.72 -35.73
N ILE A 865 -10.62 -17.84 -35.70
CA ILE A 865 -9.39 -17.96 -34.91
C ILE A 865 -8.23 -17.58 -35.82
N ASP A 866 -7.70 -16.37 -35.65
CA ASP A 866 -6.45 -16.00 -36.29
C ASP A 866 -5.30 -16.66 -35.51
N ILE A 867 -4.74 -17.74 -36.07
CA ILE A 867 -3.58 -18.43 -35.48
C ILE A 867 -2.33 -17.81 -36.12
N PRO A 868 -1.61 -16.89 -35.44
CA PRO A 868 -0.39 -16.35 -36.01
C PRO A 868 0.62 -17.50 -36.17
N MET A 869 1.04 -17.75 -37.40
CA MET A 869 2.19 -18.59 -37.67
C MET A 869 3.40 -17.93 -37.01
N MET A 870 3.88 -18.51 -35.91
CA MET A 870 5.06 -18.13 -35.12
C MET A 870 4.71 -17.29 -33.87
N GLY A 871 4.58 -18.01 -32.75
CA GLY A 871 4.10 -17.50 -31.47
C GLY A 871 4.87 -16.29 -30.94
N THR A 872 4.11 -15.23 -30.65
CA THR A 872 4.37 -14.22 -29.60
C THR A 872 3.15 -13.29 -29.38
N SER A 873 2.04 -13.44 -30.11
CA SER A 873 0.78 -12.75 -29.80
C SER A 873 -0.26 -13.73 -29.21
N PRO A 874 -1.10 -13.30 -28.25
CA PRO A 874 -2.23 -14.10 -27.79
C PRO A 874 -3.16 -14.42 -28.97
N ILE A 875 -3.82 -15.59 -28.93
CA ILE A 875 -4.88 -15.96 -29.88
C ILE A 875 -5.88 -14.80 -29.91
N ARG A 876 -6.01 -14.10 -31.05
CA ARG A 876 -7.08 -13.13 -31.23
C ARG A 876 -8.32 -13.90 -31.68
N ILE A 877 -9.31 -13.98 -30.80
CA ILE A 877 -10.70 -14.28 -31.18
C ILE A 877 -11.22 -13.00 -31.85
N VAL A 878 -11.45 -13.05 -33.16
CA VAL A 878 -12.01 -11.90 -33.89
C VAL A 878 -13.53 -12.06 -33.91
N GLY A 879 -14.24 -11.16 -33.23
CA GLY A 879 -15.68 -10.91 -33.38
C GLY A 879 -16.62 -11.82 -32.58
N GLU A 880 -17.06 -11.36 -31.40
CA GLU A 880 -18.27 -11.92 -30.76
C GLU A 880 -19.51 -11.24 -31.39
N SER A 881 -20.49 -12.05 -31.83
CA SER A 881 -21.76 -11.51 -32.34
C SER A 881 -22.73 -11.27 -31.19
N LEU A 882 -23.40 -10.11 -31.14
CA LEU A 882 -24.40 -9.84 -30.11
C LEU A 882 -25.80 -9.80 -30.74
N VAL A 883 -26.74 -10.54 -30.16
CA VAL A 883 -28.13 -10.59 -30.62
C VAL A 883 -29.05 -10.20 -29.47
N ARG A 884 -29.92 -9.21 -29.69
CA ARG A 884 -30.82 -8.72 -28.64
C ARG A 884 -32.21 -8.40 -29.16
N ASN A 885 -33.23 -8.62 -28.33
CA ASN A 885 -34.63 -8.27 -28.62
C ASN A 885 -35.12 -8.80 -29.98
N SER A 886 -34.58 -9.94 -30.43
CA SER A 886 -34.79 -10.40 -31.80
C SER A 886 -35.53 -11.73 -31.82
N ILE A 887 -36.33 -11.94 -32.86
CA ILE A 887 -37.02 -13.22 -33.10
C ILE A 887 -36.23 -14.00 -34.15
N ILE A 888 -35.85 -15.23 -33.83
CA ILE A 888 -35.17 -16.16 -34.74
C ILE A 888 -35.90 -17.50 -34.69
N GLN A 889 -37.00 -17.61 -35.43
CA GLN A 889 -37.87 -18.79 -35.44
C GLN A 889 -38.50 -19.01 -36.82
N GLN A 890 -39.08 -20.19 -37.03
CA GLN A 890 -39.70 -20.60 -38.31
C GLN A 890 -38.71 -20.64 -39.48
N ASN A 891 -37.45 -20.99 -39.23
CA ASN A 891 -36.47 -21.21 -40.30
C ASN A 891 -36.27 -22.71 -40.55
N GLU A 892 -35.71 -23.08 -41.70
CA GLU A 892 -35.54 -24.46 -42.15
C GLU A 892 -34.07 -24.80 -42.45
N ALA A 893 -33.55 -25.89 -41.87
CA ALA A 893 -32.29 -26.51 -42.30
C ALA A 893 -32.20 -27.95 -41.77
N PRO A 894 -31.39 -28.83 -42.39
CA PRO A 894 -31.19 -30.19 -41.89
C PRO A 894 -30.67 -30.26 -40.45
N ALA A 895 -29.92 -29.25 -39.98
CA ALA A 895 -29.54 -29.12 -38.59
C ALA A 895 -29.62 -27.67 -38.11
N TYR A 896 -30.01 -27.49 -36.84
CA TYR A 896 -30.01 -26.20 -36.15
C TYR A 896 -30.84 -25.12 -36.87
N ALA A 897 -32.02 -25.47 -37.36
CA ALA A 897 -32.80 -24.67 -38.31
C ALA A 897 -32.90 -23.17 -37.99
N ASN A 898 -33.14 -22.79 -36.73
CA ASN A 898 -33.23 -21.39 -36.33
C ASN A 898 -31.87 -20.73 -36.14
N TYR A 899 -30.98 -21.34 -35.37
CA TYR A 899 -29.64 -20.78 -35.18
C TYR A 899 -28.60 -21.84 -34.81
N PHE A 900 -27.34 -21.56 -35.17
CA PHE A 900 -26.18 -22.32 -34.73
C PHE A 900 -25.06 -21.37 -34.30
N ASP A 901 -24.60 -21.52 -33.06
CA ASP A 901 -23.50 -20.74 -32.49
C ASP A 901 -22.27 -21.64 -32.29
N LYS A 902 -21.20 -21.35 -33.05
CA LYS A 902 -19.93 -22.08 -32.97
C LYS A 902 -19.03 -21.64 -31.82
N ASN A 903 -19.18 -20.41 -31.28
CA ASN A 903 -18.41 -19.95 -30.11
C ASN A 903 -18.59 -20.92 -28.93
N ARG A 904 -19.82 -21.42 -28.76
CA ARG A 904 -20.20 -22.41 -27.75
C ARG A 904 -19.46 -23.74 -27.85
N TRP A 905 -19.15 -24.22 -29.07
CA TRP A 905 -18.51 -25.53 -29.25
C TRP A 905 -17.02 -25.51 -28.90
N LEU A 906 -16.38 -24.36 -29.04
CA LEU A 906 -14.94 -24.20 -28.80
C LEU A 906 -14.65 -23.67 -27.40
N PHE A 907 -15.51 -22.82 -26.82
CA PHE A 907 -15.26 -22.14 -25.54
C PHE A 907 -16.52 -22.01 -24.64
N PRO A 908 -16.97 -23.09 -23.99
CA PRO A 908 -18.25 -23.12 -23.26
C PRO A 908 -18.30 -22.33 -21.94
N SER A 909 -17.20 -21.74 -21.46
CA SER A 909 -17.09 -21.17 -20.10
C SER A 909 -16.48 -19.76 -19.99
N SER A 910 -16.22 -19.06 -21.11
CA SER A 910 -15.43 -17.81 -21.09
C SER A 910 -15.99 -16.63 -21.88
N SER A 911 -17.15 -16.74 -22.53
CA SER A 911 -17.73 -15.64 -23.34
C SER A 911 -18.98 -15.02 -22.68
N PRO A 912 -19.18 -13.69 -22.79
CA PRO A 912 -20.40 -12.99 -22.36
C PRO A 912 -21.65 -13.49 -23.12
N PRO A 913 -22.88 -13.18 -22.66
CA PRO A 913 -24.09 -13.67 -23.30
C PRO A 913 -24.28 -13.09 -24.70
N THR A 914 -24.11 -13.94 -25.72
CA THR A 914 -24.34 -13.66 -27.15
C THR A 914 -25.80 -13.31 -27.47
N TYR A 915 -26.77 -13.76 -26.64
CA TYR A 915 -28.21 -13.60 -26.87
C TYR A 915 -28.90 -13.01 -25.64
N SER A 916 -29.74 -11.99 -25.79
CA SER A 916 -30.54 -11.46 -24.67
C SER A 916 -31.92 -10.99 -25.12
N ALA A 917 -32.96 -11.31 -24.34
CA ALA A 917 -34.34 -10.99 -24.66
C ALA A 917 -34.74 -11.41 -26.08
N CYS A 918 -34.29 -12.60 -26.52
CA CYS A 918 -34.58 -13.11 -27.85
C CYS A 918 -35.58 -14.28 -27.81
N CYS A 919 -36.36 -14.41 -28.87
CA CYS A 919 -37.27 -15.54 -29.07
C CYS A 919 -36.66 -16.50 -30.10
N LEU A 920 -36.11 -17.62 -29.65
CA LEU A 920 -35.38 -18.60 -30.47
C LEU A 920 -35.43 -20.01 -29.88
N ASN A 921 -35.26 -21.03 -30.72
CA ASN A 921 -35.24 -22.44 -30.30
C ASN A 921 -34.12 -23.20 -31.01
N PRO A 922 -33.23 -23.92 -30.29
CA PRO A 922 -33.16 -24.15 -28.83
C PRO A 922 -32.84 -22.91 -27.98
N LEU A 923 -33.05 -22.99 -26.67
CA LEU A 923 -32.68 -21.92 -25.74
C LEU A 923 -31.15 -21.77 -25.71
N PRO A 924 -30.59 -20.55 -25.82
CA PRO A 924 -29.16 -20.34 -25.70
C PRO A 924 -28.65 -20.64 -24.28
N ILE A 925 -27.37 -21.01 -24.18
CA ILE A 925 -26.69 -21.12 -22.88
C ILE A 925 -26.23 -19.71 -22.49
N GLY A 926 -26.79 -19.16 -21.42
CA GLY A 926 -26.52 -17.80 -20.98
C GLY A 926 -27.46 -16.76 -21.61
N GLY A 927 -27.39 -15.55 -21.06
CA GLY A 927 -28.24 -14.43 -21.47
C GLY A 927 -29.60 -14.42 -20.78
N THR A 928 -30.07 -13.21 -20.44
CA THR A 928 -31.33 -13.01 -19.71
C THR A 928 -32.48 -12.75 -20.68
N GLY A 929 -33.70 -13.15 -20.28
CA GLY A 929 -34.92 -12.87 -21.04
C GLY A 929 -35.12 -13.68 -22.33
N ASN A 930 -34.25 -14.64 -22.66
CA ASN A 930 -34.45 -15.47 -23.85
C ASN A 930 -35.59 -16.48 -23.63
N MET A 931 -36.34 -16.78 -24.70
CA MET A 931 -37.45 -17.72 -24.66
C MET A 931 -37.54 -18.59 -25.92
N THR A 932 -38.14 -19.78 -25.77
CA THR A 932 -38.32 -20.76 -26.85
C THR A 932 -39.77 -20.88 -27.33
N ASN A 933 -40.70 -20.16 -26.70
CA ASN A 933 -42.11 -20.16 -27.10
C ASN A 933 -42.25 -19.70 -28.56
N SER A 934 -43.27 -20.20 -29.26
CA SER A 934 -43.58 -19.70 -30.60
C SER A 934 -43.84 -18.19 -30.55
N PRO A 935 -43.30 -17.39 -31.48
CA PRO A 935 -43.57 -15.95 -31.53
C PRO A 935 -45.02 -15.62 -31.91
N ALA A 936 -45.83 -16.60 -32.33
CA ALA A 936 -47.22 -16.42 -32.72
C ALA A 936 -47.40 -15.24 -33.72
N PHE A 937 -46.85 -15.41 -34.92
CA PHE A 937 -47.09 -14.46 -36.00
C PHE A 937 -48.55 -14.51 -36.47
N ARG A 938 -49.07 -13.39 -36.99
CA ARG A 938 -50.48 -13.25 -37.40
C ARG A 938 -50.88 -14.20 -38.53
N ALA A 939 -49.99 -14.41 -39.50
CA ALA A 939 -50.18 -15.31 -40.62
C ALA A 939 -48.83 -15.63 -41.29
N ASP A 940 -48.80 -16.64 -42.16
CA ASP A 940 -47.63 -16.94 -42.99
C ASP A 940 -47.27 -15.72 -43.85
N GLY A 941 -46.01 -15.29 -43.79
CA GLY A 941 -45.52 -14.07 -44.46
C GLY A 941 -45.93 -12.74 -43.80
N ASP A 942 -46.72 -12.74 -42.72
CA ASP A 942 -47.01 -11.57 -41.88
C ASP A 942 -46.39 -11.75 -40.48
N TYR A 943 -45.16 -11.27 -40.35
CA TYR A 943 -44.33 -11.42 -39.14
C TYR A 943 -44.70 -10.47 -37.99
N ARG A 944 -45.86 -9.82 -38.04
CA ARG A 944 -46.40 -9.08 -36.90
C ARG A 944 -46.91 -10.05 -35.84
N LEU A 945 -46.82 -9.65 -34.59
CA LEU A 945 -47.26 -10.48 -33.45
C LEU A 945 -48.80 -10.55 -33.38
N SER A 946 -49.33 -11.73 -33.05
CA SER A 946 -50.73 -11.93 -32.66
C SER A 946 -50.95 -11.47 -31.21
N PRO A 947 -52.20 -11.17 -30.80
CA PRO A 947 -52.49 -10.67 -29.44
C PRO A 947 -52.08 -11.62 -28.29
N ASP A 948 -51.97 -12.91 -28.57
CA ASP A 948 -51.54 -13.95 -27.62
C ASP A 948 -50.03 -14.24 -27.68
N SER A 949 -49.28 -13.45 -28.44
CA SER A 949 -47.85 -13.67 -28.60
C SER A 949 -47.08 -13.46 -27.30
N PRO A 950 -46.19 -14.40 -26.93
CA PRO A 950 -45.33 -14.27 -25.78
C PRO A 950 -44.20 -13.25 -25.98
N CYS A 951 -44.00 -12.75 -27.21
CA CYS A 951 -42.97 -11.77 -27.55
C CYS A 951 -43.37 -10.33 -27.23
N ILE A 952 -44.65 -10.10 -26.91
CA ILE A 952 -45.21 -8.78 -26.58
C ILE A 952 -44.72 -8.33 -25.20
N ASN A 953 -44.18 -7.12 -25.10
CA ASN A 953 -43.63 -6.50 -23.89
C ASN A 953 -42.55 -7.34 -23.18
N SER A 954 -41.91 -8.27 -23.89
CA SER A 954 -40.94 -9.24 -23.33
C SER A 954 -39.49 -8.90 -23.69
N GLY A 955 -39.27 -7.86 -24.50
CA GLY A 955 -37.96 -7.37 -24.85
C GLY A 955 -37.30 -6.57 -23.71
N SER A 956 -36.12 -6.01 -23.99
CA SER A 956 -35.37 -5.19 -23.05
C SER A 956 -35.11 -3.81 -23.63
N ASN A 957 -35.67 -2.79 -22.98
CA ASN A 957 -35.55 -1.38 -23.43
C ASN A 957 -34.09 -0.94 -23.49
N GLN A 958 -33.73 -0.24 -24.56
CA GLN A 958 -32.41 0.39 -24.73
C GLN A 958 -32.61 1.89 -24.97
N ARG A 959 -31.65 2.71 -24.55
CA ARG A 959 -31.77 4.18 -24.61
C ARG A 959 -32.11 4.73 -26.00
N TRP A 960 -31.58 4.12 -27.06
CA TRP A 960 -31.84 4.55 -28.45
C TRP A 960 -33.27 4.29 -28.92
N MET A 961 -34.06 3.49 -28.17
CA MET A 961 -35.42 3.12 -28.57
C MET A 961 -36.43 4.22 -28.29
N SER A 962 -36.17 5.11 -27.32
CA SER A 962 -36.99 6.29 -27.06
C SER A 962 -37.04 7.18 -28.30
N GLY A 963 -38.22 7.66 -28.68
CA GLY A 963 -38.42 8.42 -29.92
C GLY A 963 -38.19 7.65 -31.24
N SER A 964 -37.82 6.36 -31.19
CA SER A 964 -37.59 5.56 -32.40
C SER A 964 -38.82 4.77 -32.83
N ILE A 965 -38.90 4.42 -34.11
CA ILE A 965 -40.02 3.67 -34.68
C ILE A 965 -39.61 2.26 -35.17
N ASP A 966 -40.57 1.35 -35.20
CA ASP A 966 -40.50 0.02 -35.81
C ASP A 966 -40.79 0.08 -37.33
N LEU A 967 -40.85 -1.08 -37.98
CA LEU A 967 -41.16 -1.16 -39.43
C LEU A 967 -42.61 -0.75 -39.78
N ASP A 968 -43.51 -0.68 -38.80
CA ASP A 968 -44.90 -0.19 -38.94
C ASP A 968 -45.05 1.30 -38.63
N GLN A 969 -43.94 2.01 -38.37
CA GLN A 969 -43.91 3.40 -37.91
C GLN A 969 -44.52 3.62 -36.52
N LYS A 970 -44.60 2.56 -35.71
CA LYS A 970 -45.00 2.64 -34.30
C LYS A 970 -43.75 2.85 -33.45
N PRO A 971 -43.82 3.61 -32.34
CA PRO A 971 -42.75 3.72 -31.39
C PRO A 971 -42.31 2.36 -30.92
N ARG A 972 -41.00 2.27 -30.73
CA ARG A 972 -40.34 1.03 -30.39
C ARG A 972 -40.52 0.62 -28.93
N ILE A 973 -41.05 1.50 -28.09
CA ILE A 973 -41.47 1.17 -26.73
C ILE A 973 -42.93 1.58 -26.64
N LEU A 974 -43.81 0.59 -26.75
CA LEU A 974 -45.24 0.76 -26.52
C LEU A 974 -45.60 0.09 -25.20
N TYR A 975 -46.43 0.72 -24.37
CA TYR A 975 -46.86 0.16 -23.07
C TYR A 975 -45.73 -0.14 -22.06
N GLY A 976 -44.57 0.51 -22.21
CA GLY A 976 -43.50 0.53 -21.21
C GLY A 976 -42.36 -0.45 -21.46
N THR A 977 -42.54 -1.48 -22.30
CA THR A 977 -41.47 -2.42 -22.65
C THR A 977 -41.51 -2.76 -24.14
N VAL A 978 -40.36 -2.75 -24.80
CA VAL A 978 -40.22 -3.13 -26.21
C VAL A 978 -40.61 -4.58 -26.47
N ASP A 979 -41.23 -4.85 -27.62
CA ASP A 979 -41.48 -6.21 -28.08
C ASP A 979 -40.20 -6.88 -28.60
N MET A 980 -40.16 -8.21 -28.69
CA MET A 980 -39.11 -8.88 -29.45
C MET A 980 -39.41 -8.84 -30.95
N GLY A 981 -38.40 -8.64 -31.79
CA GLY A 981 -38.52 -8.68 -33.25
C GLY A 981 -38.56 -7.30 -33.91
N ALA A 982 -38.82 -7.25 -35.22
CA ALA A 982 -38.82 -6.04 -36.04
C ALA A 982 -40.06 -5.14 -35.88
N TYR A 983 -41.12 -5.66 -35.25
CA TYR A 983 -42.41 -4.99 -35.11
C TYR A 983 -42.79 -4.86 -33.64
N GLU A 984 -43.49 -3.78 -33.31
CA GLU A 984 -44.15 -3.54 -32.05
C GLU A 984 -45.66 -3.82 -32.20
N PHE A 985 -46.19 -4.60 -31.27
CA PHE A 985 -47.58 -4.96 -31.18
C PHE A 985 -48.39 -3.78 -30.67
N PHE A 986 -49.34 -3.35 -31.48
CA PHE A 986 -50.33 -2.36 -31.09
C PHE A 986 -51.69 -3.06 -30.96
N GLU A 987 -52.30 -2.99 -29.78
CA GLU A 987 -53.63 -3.57 -29.52
C GLU A 987 -54.68 -3.05 -30.51
N SER A 988 -55.58 -3.95 -30.91
CA SER A 988 -56.57 -3.68 -31.96
C SER A 988 -57.80 -2.94 -31.41
N LEU A 989 -58.39 -2.07 -32.23
CA LEU A 989 -59.73 -1.50 -31.99
C LEU A 989 -60.76 -2.60 -31.74
N THR A 990 -61.48 -2.54 -30.63
CA THR A 990 -62.55 -3.48 -30.30
C THR A 990 -63.91 -2.80 -30.38
N ILE A 991 -64.85 -3.37 -31.13
CA ILE A 991 -66.25 -2.91 -31.11
C ILE A 991 -66.95 -3.63 -29.95
N THR A 992 -67.22 -2.91 -28.87
CA THR A 992 -67.71 -3.47 -27.60
C THR A 992 -69.23 -3.51 -27.51
N HIS A 993 -69.95 -2.77 -28.36
CA HIS A 993 -71.41 -2.83 -28.45
C HIS A 993 -71.90 -2.49 -29.86
N PHE A 994 -72.82 -3.29 -30.41
CA PHE A 994 -73.51 -3.00 -31.67
C PHE A 994 -75.02 -3.28 -31.51
N SER A 995 -75.84 -2.24 -31.41
CA SER A 995 -77.30 -2.40 -31.40
C SER A 995 -78.02 -1.19 -32.00
N ALA A 996 -79.06 -1.45 -32.78
CA ALA A 996 -80.01 -0.46 -33.32
C ALA A 996 -79.35 0.80 -33.94
N GLY A 997 -78.39 0.62 -34.85
CA GLY A 997 -77.73 1.72 -35.57
C GLY A 997 -76.70 2.49 -34.74
N ASN A 998 -76.33 2.02 -33.55
CA ASN A 998 -75.23 2.58 -32.76
C ASN A 998 -74.13 1.53 -32.56
N ALA A 999 -72.90 1.91 -32.90
CA ALA A 999 -71.69 1.17 -32.59
C ALA A 999 -70.90 1.92 -31.51
N GLN A 1000 -70.53 1.22 -30.43
CA GLN A 1000 -69.54 1.71 -29.49
C GLN A 1000 -68.21 1.04 -29.79
N SER A 1001 -67.23 1.86 -30.13
CA SER A 1001 -65.87 1.46 -30.43
C SER A 1001 -65.00 1.82 -29.24
N THR A 1002 -64.25 0.85 -28.74
CA THR A 1002 -63.32 0.99 -27.62
C THR A 1002 -61.92 0.63 -28.09
N TRP A 1003 -60.92 1.42 -27.73
CA TRP A 1003 -59.53 1.13 -28.06
C TRP A 1003 -58.60 1.51 -26.93
N THR A 1004 -57.51 0.76 -26.85
CA THR A 1004 -56.41 1.02 -25.92
C THR A 1004 -55.68 2.29 -26.33
N THR A 1005 -55.29 3.09 -25.34
CA THR A 1005 -54.66 4.39 -25.55
C THR A 1005 -53.42 4.57 -24.72
N LEU A 1006 -52.49 5.35 -25.26
CA LEU A 1006 -51.34 5.86 -24.52
C LEU A 1006 -51.74 7.17 -23.83
N PRO A 1007 -51.61 7.29 -22.50
CA PRO A 1007 -51.83 8.56 -21.82
C PRO A 1007 -50.98 9.69 -22.45
N GLY A 1008 -51.61 10.82 -22.76
CA GLY A 1008 -51.02 11.97 -23.42
C GLY A 1008 -51.11 11.99 -24.95
N ALA A 1009 -51.37 10.85 -25.59
CA ALA A 1009 -51.54 10.75 -27.05
C ALA A 1009 -52.92 11.25 -27.51
N VAL A 1010 -53.03 11.74 -28.75
CA VAL A 1010 -54.28 12.24 -29.34
C VAL A 1010 -54.79 11.27 -30.42
N TYR A 1011 -56.03 10.82 -30.27
CA TYR A 1011 -56.67 9.85 -31.15
C TYR A 1011 -57.92 10.41 -31.85
N GLN A 1012 -58.12 10.05 -33.11
CA GLN A 1012 -59.30 10.35 -33.91
C GLN A 1012 -59.95 9.06 -34.41
N LEU A 1013 -61.18 8.78 -33.96
CA LEU A 1013 -61.98 7.71 -34.56
C LEU A 1013 -62.46 8.14 -35.95
N GLN A 1014 -62.38 7.25 -36.92
CA GLN A 1014 -62.92 7.43 -38.26
C GLN A 1014 -63.76 6.23 -38.66
N ALA A 1015 -64.72 6.47 -39.55
CA ALA A 1015 -65.52 5.43 -40.16
C ALA A 1015 -65.63 5.59 -41.68
N CYS A 1016 -65.82 4.48 -42.38
CA CYS A 1016 -66.24 4.46 -43.78
C CYS A 1016 -67.25 3.33 -44.01
N ASP A 1017 -68.09 3.47 -45.03
CA ASP A 1017 -69.08 2.44 -45.37
C ASP A 1017 -68.56 1.49 -46.48
N ASP A 1018 -67.45 1.83 -47.16
CA ASP A 1018 -66.82 1.04 -48.23
C ASP A 1018 -65.28 1.20 -48.22
N LEU A 1019 -64.55 0.13 -47.92
CA LEU A 1019 -63.08 0.11 -47.88
C LEU A 1019 -62.42 0.32 -49.25
N SER A 1020 -63.13 0.15 -50.37
CA SER A 1020 -62.56 0.29 -51.72
C SER A 1020 -62.35 1.75 -52.14
N THR A 1021 -63.07 2.69 -51.51
CA THR A 1021 -63.03 4.13 -51.86
C THR A 1021 -61.98 4.91 -51.09
N ALA A 1022 -61.49 4.37 -49.96
CA ALA A 1022 -60.57 5.01 -49.02
C ALA A 1022 -61.02 6.39 -48.47
N GLU A 1023 -62.29 6.76 -48.60
CA GLU A 1023 -62.86 7.98 -48.02
C GLU A 1023 -63.30 7.73 -46.57
N TRP A 1024 -62.48 8.16 -45.61
CA TRP A 1024 -62.74 8.01 -44.18
C TRP A 1024 -63.27 9.31 -43.58
N VAL A 1025 -64.34 9.22 -42.79
CA VAL A 1025 -64.97 10.37 -42.13
C VAL A 1025 -64.65 10.36 -40.64
N ASN A 1026 -64.25 11.51 -40.09
CA ASN A 1026 -64.01 11.68 -38.66
C ASN A 1026 -65.30 11.53 -37.84
N ILE A 1027 -65.28 10.66 -36.84
CA ILE A 1027 -66.33 10.49 -35.84
C ILE A 1027 -65.92 11.24 -34.58
N GLY A 1028 -66.59 12.36 -34.32
CA GLY A 1028 -66.24 13.26 -33.22
C GLY A 1028 -64.93 14.05 -33.44
N SER A 1029 -64.53 14.83 -32.43
CA SER A 1029 -63.25 15.54 -32.41
C SER A 1029 -62.11 14.63 -31.94
N PRO A 1030 -60.84 14.94 -32.27
CA PRO A 1030 -59.70 14.24 -31.70
C PRO A 1030 -59.71 14.32 -30.16
N VAL A 1031 -59.32 13.23 -29.49
CA VAL A 1031 -59.36 13.09 -28.04
C VAL A 1031 -57.95 12.80 -27.52
N THR A 1032 -57.44 13.66 -26.63
CA THR A 1032 -56.24 13.38 -25.84
C THR A 1032 -56.58 12.33 -24.78
N ALA A 1033 -55.90 11.20 -24.83
CA ALA A 1033 -56.09 10.13 -23.87
C ALA A 1033 -55.52 10.50 -22.51
N THR A 1034 -56.34 10.46 -21.47
CA THR A 1034 -55.90 10.60 -20.06
C THR A 1034 -55.91 9.27 -19.32
N THR A 1035 -56.37 8.21 -19.99
CA THR A 1035 -56.56 6.86 -19.48
C THR A 1035 -55.95 5.87 -20.48
N THR A 1036 -55.84 4.60 -20.10
CA THR A 1036 -55.31 3.53 -20.96
C THR A 1036 -56.34 2.97 -21.94
N GLU A 1037 -57.58 3.47 -21.90
CA GLU A 1037 -58.67 3.07 -22.78
C GLU A 1037 -59.54 4.30 -23.08
N LEU A 1038 -59.96 4.45 -24.33
CA LEU A 1038 -60.98 5.39 -24.77
C LEU A 1038 -62.11 4.65 -25.48
N SER A 1039 -63.30 5.25 -25.47
CA SER A 1039 -64.40 4.80 -26.32
C SER A 1039 -65.13 5.95 -26.97
N ALA A 1040 -65.66 5.71 -28.16
CA ALA A 1040 -66.53 6.62 -28.87
C ALA A 1040 -67.69 5.86 -29.51
N SER A 1041 -68.84 6.54 -29.60
CA SER A 1041 -70.05 6.00 -30.23
C SER A 1041 -70.27 6.63 -31.59
N ASP A 1042 -70.69 5.82 -32.55
CA ASP A 1042 -71.10 6.25 -33.88
C ASP A 1042 -72.53 5.78 -34.17
N SER A 1043 -73.36 6.70 -34.64
CA SER A 1043 -74.73 6.42 -35.06
C SER A 1043 -74.81 6.37 -36.58
N THR A 1044 -75.14 5.21 -37.14
CA THR A 1044 -75.24 4.99 -38.59
C THR A 1044 -76.52 4.25 -38.99
N ALA A 1045 -76.97 4.53 -40.20
CA ALA A 1045 -78.04 3.79 -40.89
C ALA A 1045 -77.49 2.87 -42.00
N ALA A 1046 -76.17 2.78 -42.17
CA ALA A 1046 -75.53 1.93 -43.17
C ALA A 1046 -75.60 0.44 -42.79
N ASP A 1047 -75.81 -0.42 -43.79
CA ASP A 1047 -75.89 -1.87 -43.59
C ASP A 1047 -74.54 -2.47 -43.15
N HIS A 1048 -73.42 -1.88 -43.62
CA HIS A 1048 -72.06 -2.20 -43.21
C HIS A 1048 -71.27 -0.93 -42.95
N ARG A 1049 -70.40 -0.96 -41.94
CA ARG A 1049 -69.54 0.16 -41.58
C ARG A 1049 -68.24 -0.33 -40.99
N PHE A 1050 -67.14 0.29 -41.42
CA PHE A 1050 -65.78 0.01 -40.99
C PHE A 1050 -65.28 1.15 -40.12
N TYR A 1051 -64.48 0.82 -39.11
CA TYR A 1051 -63.92 1.78 -38.18
C TYR A 1051 -62.40 1.66 -38.16
N ARG A 1052 -61.73 2.79 -38.02
CA ARG A 1052 -60.31 2.86 -37.68
C ARG A 1052 -60.07 3.97 -36.68
N VAL A 1053 -59.04 3.82 -35.86
CA VAL A 1053 -58.57 4.90 -35.01
C VAL A 1053 -57.25 5.39 -35.59
N ILE A 1054 -57.16 6.69 -35.81
CA ILE A 1054 -55.92 7.35 -36.18
C ILE A 1054 -55.34 7.98 -34.94
N LEU A 1055 -54.12 7.59 -34.61
CA LEU A 1055 -53.29 8.35 -33.70
C LEU A 1055 -52.78 9.58 -34.45
N THR A 1056 -53.25 10.77 -34.06
CA THR A 1056 -52.94 12.03 -34.74
C THR A 1056 -51.74 12.73 -34.13
N GLU A 1057 -51.50 12.56 -32.83
CA GLU A 1057 -50.35 13.11 -32.12
C GLU A 1057 -49.88 12.10 -31.05
N TRP A 1058 -48.56 11.88 -30.98
CA TRP A 1058 -47.95 11.12 -29.88
C TRP A 1058 -47.95 11.96 -28.59
N PRO A 1059 -47.86 11.33 -27.40
CA PRO A 1059 -47.66 12.08 -26.16
C PRO A 1059 -46.42 12.97 -26.28
N ALA A 1060 -46.46 14.18 -25.74
CA ALA A 1060 -45.25 14.97 -25.58
C ALA A 1060 -44.32 14.20 -24.62
N GLU A 1061 -43.11 13.85 -25.09
CA GLU A 1061 -42.10 13.22 -24.22
C GLU A 1061 -41.75 14.21 -23.09
N GLU A 1062 -41.91 13.81 -21.83
CA GLU A 1062 -41.24 14.48 -20.71
C GLU A 1062 -39.74 14.17 -20.85
N GLU A 1063 -38.96 15.21 -21.20
CA GLU A 1063 -37.49 15.20 -21.43
C GLU A 1063 -36.64 14.85 -20.19
#